data_AF-A0A2V1BPX9-F1
#
_entry.id   AF-A0A2V1BPX9-F1
#
_cell.length_a   1.000
_cell.length_b   1.000
_cell.length_c   1.000
_cell.angle_alpha   90.00
_cell.angle_beta   90.00
_cell.angle_gamma   90.00
#
_symmetry.space_group_name_H-M   'P 1'
#
loop_
_entity.id
_entity.type
_entity.pdbx_description
1 polymer ?
#
loop_
_entity_poly.entity_id
_entity_poly.type
_entity_poly.pdbx_seq_one_letter_code
_entity_poly.pdbx_strand_id
1 'polypeptide(L)'
;MDPISAVGIALSVAGLAGQVFKGCIQGIQFIITAKDLPEDCKYLNLRLRMEQQRLFAWSETSGLLDLQNLDDTKVRQSNTFVIHRTTILDLLVQIQCLFKEFEKAQKKNDRLVTVPQSTDSDEELSKDPAKDASNAHVPLPEGRRKYIMRAMKAITTGTKDGLGEGRRRLRWAAFDKAAFEDLLQRFSTLNDNMTDILDARLQTEIHRTTQDTNRGVLQLHKDLASLHRLVQALDIKMQSRTYAVPAIPQYAPAGDAAGLRLLAQLAKFKAFNESLDTEGPAPWNEATAMVLQLGQPETEKANTKIDRSCITLDPQPAGEDITAIRCEATYTRDGYSQKVWIEWKEYDYQKPGSLSPPPLIIDRVSKLASLLHHTPKPEAFRVPQCLGYFDNARRPTDEGADSEEDDGIDTRIGFVFEKPHDEGVSPDTAPISLFELLSSSPKPRVTERIKVAHAIANCLLYLHSVNWLHKGLRSHNIVFFPSSKVVNGKKRLCIDYGKPYLSGFDFARPARADEMTEIPGDNGAYNMYRHPHTQGQGFGPRESFRKSFDIYSLGVVLVELAHWRTVEKILGVEKGGLRVMGRVRGMLLEEERMGDVGGAMGELYEGAVRVCVKGGEELGLGERVDELGDLGAGRVSLRFYEDVVKRLGDVRV
;
A
#
# COMPACT_ATOMS: atom_id res chain seq x y z
N MET A 1 33.54 -31.22 -1.25
CA MET A 1 32.39 -32.14 -1.25
C MET A 1 31.98 -32.36 -2.70
N ASP A 2 31.71 -33.60 -3.11
CA ASP A 2 31.09 -33.88 -4.41
C ASP A 2 29.68 -33.24 -4.44
N PRO A 3 29.27 -32.52 -5.51
CA PRO A 3 27.94 -31.92 -5.64
C PRO A 3 26.79 -32.89 -5.38
N ILE A 4 26.92 -34.17 -5.72
CA ILE A 4 25.87 -35.19 -5.46
C ILE A 4 25.71 -35.43 -3.96
N SER A 5 26.82 -35.49 -3.22
CA SER A 5 26.83 -35.66 -1.77
C SER A 5 26.28 -34.41 -1.05
N ALA A 6 26.59 -33.21 -1.53
CA ALA A 6 26.08 -31.96 -0.98
C ALA A 6 24.55 -31.84 -1.12
N VAL A 7 24.00 -32.22 -2.28
CA VAL A 7 22.54 -32.23 -2.52
C VAL A 7 21.85 -33.25 -1.61
N GLY A 8 22.39 -34.46 -1.47
CA GLY A 8 21.83 -35.47 -0.56
C GLY A 8 21.79 -34.99 0.90
N ILE A 9 22.86 -34.32 1.35
CA ILE A 9 22.91 -33.71 2.69
C ILE A 9 21.85 -32.61 2.83
N ALA A 10 21.77 -31.68 1.87
CA ALA A 10 20.79 -30.60 1.88
C ALA A 10 19.36 -31.13 2.05
N LEU A 11 18.98 -32.13 1.25
CA LEU A 11 17.64 -32.72 1.28
C LEU A 11 17.35 -33.45 2.60
N SER A 12 18.32 -34.18 3.15
CA SER A 12 18.15 -34.87 4.44
C SER A 12 17.95 -33.88 5.60
N VAL A 13 18.78 -32.83 5.66
CA VAL A 13 18.69 -31.78 6.68
C VAL A 13 17.38 -31.02 6.54
N ALA A 14 17.01 -30.65 5.31
CA ALA A 14 15.76 -29.93 5.07
C ALA A 14 14.53 -30.80 5.40
N GLY A 15 14.59 -32.10 5.15
CA GLY A 15 13.55 -33.05 5.57
C GLY A 15 13.36 -33.07 7.10
N LEU A 16 14.46 -33.13 7.86
CA LEU A 16 14.42 -33.06 9.33
C LEU A 16 13.90 -31.70 9.82
N ALA A 17 14.41 -30.60 9.24
CA ALA A 17 13.94 -29.25 9.53
C ALA A 17 12.44 -29.11 9.27
N GLY A 18 11.91 -29.76 8.22
CA GLY A 18 10.50 -29.74 7.88
C GLY A 18 9.62 -30.43 8.94
N GLN A 19 10.12 -31.47 9.59
CA GLN A 19 9.44 -32.13 10.71
C GLN A 19 9.39 -31.24 11.96
N VAL A 20 10.50 -30.58 12.30
CA VAL A 20 10.56 -29.66 13.45
C VAL A 20 9.70 -28.42 13.19
N PHE A 21 9.75 -27.87 11.97
CA PHE A 21 8.92 -26.74 11.53
C PHE A 21 7.43 -27.06 11.64
N LYS A 22 7.00 -28.27 11.24
CA LYS A 22 5.62 -28.74 11.45
C LYS A 22 5.23 -28.67 12.94
N GLY A 23 6.12 -29.10 13.83
CA GLY A 23 5.92 -29.02 15.27
C GLY A 23 5.83 -27.59 15.81
N CYS A 24 6.59 -26.65 15.24
CA CYS A 24 6.49 -25.22 15.55
C CYS A 24 5.10 -24.68 15.18
N ILE A 25 4.65 -24.94 13.95
CA ILE A 25 3.34 -24.49 13.47
C ILE A 25 2.20 -25.06 14.30
N GLN A 26 2.28 -26.32 14.72
CA GLN A 26 1.29 -26.93 15.63
C GLN A 26 1.21 -26.19 16.97
N GLY A 27 2.35 -25.97 17.64
CA GLY A 27 2.40 -25.25 18.92
C GLY A 27 1.85 -23.82 18.82
N ILE A 28 2.26 -23.10 17.77
CA ILE A 28 1.76 -21.75 17.48
C ILE A 28 0.23 -21.77 17.26
N GLN A 29 -0.28 -22.71 16.45
CA GLN A 29 -1.71 -22.77 16.10
C GLN A 29 -2.59 -23.05 17.32
N PHE A 30 -2.13 -23.87 18.27
CA PHE A 30 -2.85 -24.13 19.52
C PHE A 30 -3.04 -22.86 20.35
N ILE A 31 -1.99 -22.05 20.48
CA ILE A 31 -2.05 -20.78 21.20
C ILE A 31 -2.90 -19.75 20.46
N ILE A 32 -2.76 -19.66 19.13
CA ILE A 32 -3.52 -18.74 18.29
C ILE A 32 -5.04 -18.97 18.40
N THR A 33 -5.47 -20.24 18.45
CA THR A 33 -6.90 -20.64 18.40
C THR A 33 -7.56 -20.81 19.76
N ALA A 34 -6.82 -20.50 20.84
CA ALA A 34 -7.32 -20.58 22.21
C ALA A 34 -8.52 -19.64 22.43
N LYS A 35 -9.59 -20.17 23.05
CA LYS A 35 -10.83 -19.41 23.35
C LYS A 35 -10.64 -18.47 24.55
N ASP A 36 -11.54 -17.51 24.67
CA ASP A 36 -11.69 -16.58 25.81
C ASP A 36 -10.47 -15.67 26.05
N LEU A 37 -9.76 -15.29 24.99
CA LEU A 37 -8.74 -14.24 25.09
C LEU A 37 -9.43 -12.88 25.39
N PRO A 38 -8.98 -12.13 26.42
CA PRO A 38 -9.53 -10.81 26.70
C PRO A 38 -9.49 -9.86 25.49
N GLU A 39 -10.54 -9.07 25.30
CA GLU A 39 -10.70 -8.18 24.13
C GLU A 39 -9.57 -7.16 23.99
N ASP A 40 -9.10 -6.64 25.12
CA ASP A 40 -7.98 -5.69 25.24
C ASP A 40 -6.63 -6.34 24.92
N CYS A 41 -6.53 -7.66 24.93
CA CYS A 41 -5.31 -8.42 24.65
C CYS A 41 -5.29 -9.03 23.23
N LYS A 42 -6.34 -8.86 22.43
CA LYS A 42 -6.43 -9.42 21.06
C LYS A 42 -5.31 -8.96 20.13
N TYR A 43 -4.74 -7.77 20.35
CA TYR A 43 -3.59 -7.29 19.58
C TYR A 43 -2.35 -8.19 19.74
N LEU A 44 -2.18 -8.88 20.88
CA LEU A 44 -1.08 -9.83 21.09
C LEU A 44 -1.24 -11.09 20.24
N ASN A 45 -2.49 -11.56 20.06
CA ASN A 45 -2.78 -12.67 19.16
C ASN A 45 -2.55 -12.28 17.70
N LEU A 46 -2.93 -11.05 17.31
CA LEU A 46 -2.59 -10.49 15.99
C LEU A 46 -1.06 -10.46 15.79
N ARG A 47 -0.30 -9.97 16.77
CA ARG A 47 1.18 -9.98 16.73
C ARG A 47 1.74 -11.40 16.57
N LEU A 48 1.19 -12.39 17.30
CA LEU A 48 1.60 -13.79 17.14
C LEU A 48 1.35 -14.31 15.72
N ARG A 49 0.20 -13.98 15.13
CA ARG A 49 -0.12 -14.35 13.74
C ARG A 49 0.85 -13.70 12.75
N MET A 50 1.20 -12.43 12.94
CA MET A 50 2.18 -11.75 12.09
C MET A 50 3.56 -12.42 12.18
N GLU A 51 4.02 -12.80 13.37
CA GLU A 51 5.27 -13.57 13.53
C GLU A 51 5.19 -14.97 12.94
N GLN A 52 4.02 -15.63 13.00
CA GLN A 52 3.80 -16.89 12.28
C GLN A 52 3.92 -16.70 10.77
N GLN A 53 3.38 -15.62 10.20
CA GLN A 53 3.50 -15.33 8.77
C GLN A 53 4.96 -15.06 8.36
N ARG A 54 5.77 -14.42 9.22
CA ARG A 54 7.22 -14.25 8.98
C ARG A 54 7.95 -15.59 8.94
N LEU A 55 7.62 -16.49 9.87
CA LEU A 55 8.18 -17.84 9.89
C LEU A 55 7.76 -18.64 8.63
N PHE A 56 6.54 -18.45 8.12
CA PHE A 56 6.12 -19.01 6.83
C PHE A 56 6.86 -18.39 5.65
N ALA A 57 7.06 -17.07 5.62
CA ALA A 57 7.83 -16.42 4.55
C ALA A 57 9.26 -16.99 4.48
N TRP A 58 9.89 -17.23 5.63
CA TRP A 58 11.18 -17.91 5.71
C TRP A 58 11.14 -19.34 5.14
N SER A 59 10.10 -20.12 5.46
CA SER A 59 9.98 -21.50 4.98
C SER A 59 9.67 -21.60 3.48
N GLU A 60 8.90 -20.66 2.93
CA GLU A 60 8.62 -20.54 1.49
C GLU A 60 9.87 -20.11 0.70
N THR A 61 10.64 -19.17 1.25
CA THR A 61 11.84 -18.62 0.60
C THR A 61 12.99 -19.63 0.62
N SER A 62 13.16 -20.37 1.72
CA SER A 62 14.14 -21.44 1.83
C SER A 62 13.77 -22.71 1.03
N GLY A 63 12.51 -22.84 0.61
CA GLY A 63 11.99 -24.05 -0.05
C GLY A 63 11.56 -25.16 0.92
N LEU A 64 11.62 -24.92 2.23
CA LEU A 64 11.21 -25.89 3.25
C LEU A 64 9.72 -26.24 3.15
N LEU A 65 8.87 -25.26 2.81
CA LEU A 65 7.44 -25.49 2.62
C LEU A 65 7.16 -26.38 1.40
N ASP A 66 7.92 -26.19 0.32
CA ASP A 66 7.73 -26.81 -0.99
C ASP A 66 8.13 -28.29 -1.01
N LEU A 67 9.06 -28.71 -0.13
CA LEU A 67 9.45 -30.11 0.04
C LEU A 67 8.27 -31.03 0.35
N GLN A 68 7.20 -30.51 0.95
CA GLN A 68 6.00 -31.31 1.22
C GLN A 68 5.21 -31.66 -0.04
N ASN A 69 5.39 -30.90 -1.12
CA ASN A 69 4.79 -31.14 -2.42
C ASN A 69 5.76 -31.88 -3.36
N LEU A 70 6.83 -32.48 -2.81
CA LEU A 70 7.89 -33.16 -3.56
C LEU A 70 8.65 -32.24 -4.53
N ASP A 71 8.55 -30.92 -4.33
CA ASP A 71 9.37 -29.95 -5.05
C ASP A 71 10.57 -29.57 -4.18
N ASP A 72 11.75 -30.02 -4.60
CA ASP A 72 13.01 -29.77 -3.93
C ASP A 72 13.92 -28.78 -4.68
N THR A 73 13.38 -28.13 -5.72
CA THR A 73 14.13 -27.25 -6.63
C THR A 73 14.81 -26.10 -5.89
N LYS A 74 14.06 -25.38 -5.04
CA LYS A 74 14.60 -24.25 -4.25
C LYS A 74 15.67 -24.69 -3.24
N VAL A 75 15.48 -25.86 -2.63
CA VAL A 75 16.43 -26.42 -1.66
C VAL A 75 17.72 -26.84 -2.35
N ARG A 76 17.65 -27.37 -3.58
CA ARG A 76 18.83 -27.71 -4.38
C ARG A 76 19.58 -26.48 -4.91
N GLN A 77 18.85 -25.41 -5.23
CA GLN A 77 19.41 -24.16 -5.72
C GLN A 77 20.03 -23.31 -4.59
N SER A 78 19.67 -23.58 -3.33
CA SER A 78 20.17 -22.85 -2.17
C SER A 78 21.19 -23.66 -1.38
N ASN A 79 22.28 -23.00 -0.98
CA ASN A 79 23.26 -23.61 -0.07
C ASN A 79 22.86 -23.49 1.42
N THR A 80 21.69 -22.91 1.72
CA THR A 80 21.20 -22.65 3.09
C THR A 80 21.30 -23.89 3.99
N PHE A 81 20.75 -25.02 3.55
CA PHE A 81 20.70 -26.24 4.37
C PHE A 81 22.01 -27.02 4.39
N VAL A 82 22.97 -26.69 3.52
CA VAL A 82 24.32 -27.28 3.56
C VAL A 82 25.19 -26.51 4.54
N ILE A 83 25.17 -25.18 4.48
CA ILE A 83 26.04 -24.29 5.25
C ILE A 83 25.53 -24.16 6.69
N HIS A 84 24.24 -23.89 6.90
CA HIS A 84 23.68 -23.52 8.19
C HIS A 84 22.90 -24.66 8.87
N ARG A 85 23.18 -25.92 8.50
CA ARG A 85 22.42 -27.11 8.92
C ARG A 85 22.13 -27.20 10.42
N THR A 86 23.17 -27.01 11.24
CA THR A 86 23.07 -27.13 12.70
C THR A 86 22.31 -25.96 13.29
N THR A 87 22.59 -24.74 12.82
CA THR A 87 21.95 -23.52 13.30
C THR A 87 20.46 -23.48 12.96
N ILE A 88 20.07 -23.89 11.75
CA ILE A 88 18.65 -23.94 11.35
C ILE A 88 17.88 -24.93 12.23
N LEU A 89 18.40 -26.14 12.41
CA LEU A 89 17.75 -27.16 13.24
C LEU A 89 17.66 -26.70 14.69
N ASP A 90 18.73 -26.15 15.23
CA ASP A 90 18.77 -25.64 16.59
C ASP A 90 17.75 -24.51 16.81
N LEU A 91 17.71 -23.50 15.94
CA LEU A 91 16.75 -22.41 16.04
C LEU A 91 15.29 -22.89 15.91
N LEU A 92 15.00 -23.83 15.00
CA LEU A 92 13.66 -24.43 14.89
C LEU A 92 13.29 -25.23 16.14
N VAL A 93 14.22 -25.97 16.72
CA VAL A 93 14.00 -26.70 17.98
C VAL A 93 13.77 -25.72 19.12
N GLN A 94 14.54 -24.63 19.21
CA GLN A 94 14.33 -23.58 20.20
C GLN A 94 12.94 -22.96 20.08
N ILE A 95 12.46 -22.67 18.86
CA ILE A 95 11.09 -22.19 18.63
C ILE A 95 10.08 -23.24 19.13
N GLN A 96 10.26 -24.51 18.77
CA GLN A 96 9.34 -25.57 19.20
C GLN A 96 9.30 -25.73 20.72
N CYS A 97 10.46 -25.71 21.38
CA CYS A 97 10.59 -25.80 22.83
C CYS A 97 9.95 -24.59 23.52
N LEU A 98 10.19 -23.39 23.01
CA LEU A 98 9.63 -22.14 23.54
C LEU A 98 8.09 -22.22 23.69
N PHE A 99 7.38 -22.66 22.65
CA PHE A 99 5.92 -22.81 22.72
C PHE A 99 5.46 -23.95 23.63
N LYS A 100 6.18 -25.08 23.64
CA LYS A 100 5.87 -26.21 24.55
C LYS A 100 6.06 -25.85 26.01
N GLU A 101 7.14 -25.16 26.34
CA GLU A 101 7.45 -24.71 27.70
C GLU A 101 6.43 -23.68 28.18
N PHE A 102 6.07 -22.72 27.32
CA PHE A 102 5.02 -21.76 27.60
C PHE A 102 3.68 -22.44 27.88
N GLU A 103 3.23 -23.33 26.99
CA GLU A 103 1.97 -24.08 27.18
C GLU A 103 1.98 -24.87 28.49
N LYS A 104 3.07 -25.58 28.79
CA LYS A 104 3.24 -26.35 30.02
C LYS A 104 3.19 -25.46 31.27
N ALA A 105 3.84 -24.29 31.23
CA ALA A 105 3.83 -23.34 32.35
C ALA A 105 2.43 -22.76 32.58
N GLN A 106 1.70 -22.38 31.53
CA GLN A 106 0.35 -21.85 31.65
C GLN A 106 -0.66 -22.90 32.15
N LYS A 107 -0.52 -24.17 31.71
CA LYS A 107 -1.31 -25.28 32.23
C LYS A 107 -1.01 -25.59 33.69
N LYS A 108 0.27 -25.59 34.08
CA LYS A 108 0.69 -25.83 35.48
C LYS A 108 0.12 -24.79 36.45
N ASN A 109 -0.11 -23.57 35.96
CA ASN A 109 -0.65 -22.46 36.76
C ASN A 109 -2.18 -22.32 36.60
N ASP A 110 -2.88 -23.29 36.01
CA ASP A 110 -4.33 -23.29 35.75
C ASP A 110 -4.85 -22.10 34.93
N ARG A 111 -3.95 -21.42 34.20
CA ARG A 111 -4.28 -20.25 33.37
C ARG A 111 -4.78 -20.65 31.99
N LEU A 112 -4.34 -21.82 31.51
CA LEU A 112 -4.73 -22.38 30.23
C LEU A 112 -5.29 -23.78 30.45
N VAL A 113 -6.59 -23.94 30.16
CA VAL A 113 -7.31 -25.19 30.39
C VAL A 113 -7.60 -25.88 29.08
N THR A 114 -7.57 -27.21 29.11
CA THR A 114 -7.94 -28.04 27.99
C THR A 114 -9.42 -28.40 28.08
N VAL A 115 -10.22 -28.00 27.10
CA VAL A 115 -11.66 -28.23 27.10
C VAL A 115 -12.03 -29.29 26.06
N PRO A 116 -12.88 -30.29 26.41
CA PRO A 116 -13.43 -31.23 25.45
C PRO A 116 -14.31 -30.51 24.42
N GLN A 117 -14.11 -30.80 23.14
CA GLN A 117 -14.95 -30.27 22.07
C GLN A 117 -16.35 -30.93 22.13
N SER A 118 -17.39 -30.17 22.48
CA SER A 118 -18.78 -30.66 22.49
C SER A 118 -19.25 -31.00 21.06
N THR A 119 -20.00 -32.10 20.91
CA THR A 119 -20.56 -32.56 19.64
C THR A 119 -21.84 -31.84 19.21
N ASP A 120 -22.50 -31.09 20.12
CA ASP A 120 -23.79 -30.45 19.85
C ASP A 120 -23.69 -28.92 19.89
N SER A 121 -23.61 -28.34 18.70
CA SER A 121 -23.97 -26.98 18.27
C SER A 121 -23.31 -26.78 16.90
N ASP A 122 -23.72 -25.76 16.15
CA ASP A 122 -23.25 -25.41 14.79
C ASP A 122 -21.71 -25.14 14.64
N GLU A 123 -20.85 -25.68 15.51
CA GLU A 123 -19.40 -25.54 15.56
C GLU A 123 -18.60 -26.51 14.66
N GLU A 124 -19.16 -27.03 13.56
CA GLU A 124 -18.32 -27.48 12.42
C GLU A 124 -17.50 -26.32 11.82
N LEU A 125 -17.93 -25.09 12.11
CA LEU A 125 -17.39 -23.78 11.74
C LEU A 125 -16.00 -23.40 12.32
N SER A 126 -15.22 -24.34 12.89
CA SER A 126 -13.92 -24.07 13.56
C SER A 126 -12.75 -24.99 13.15
N LYS A 127 -12.90 -25.85 12.13
CA LYS A 127 -11.80 -26.72 11.64
C LYS A 127 -10.93 -26.08 10.57
N ASP A 128 -11.42 -25.00 9.95
CA ASP A 128 -10.73 -24.34 8.86
C ASP A 128 -9.88 -23.16 9.36
N PRO A 129 -8.53 -23.24 9.27
CA PRO A 129 -7.65 -22.13 9.61
C PRO A 129 -7.98 -20.83 8.88
N ALA A 130 -8.62 -20.90 7.70
CA ALA A 130 -9.02 -19.71 6.96
C ALA A 130 -10.11 -18.90 7.65
N LYS A 131 -11.06 -19.54 8.33
CA LYS A 131 -12.13 -18.82 9.03
C LYS A 131 -11.60 -18.11 10.27
N ASP A 132 -10.72 -18.77 11.01
CA ASP A 132 -10.02 -18.18 12.16
C ASP A 132 -9.11 -17.01 11.73
N ALA A 133 -8.36 -17.17 10.63
CA ALA A 133 -7.55 -16.09 10.06
C ALA A 133 -8.40 -14.91 9.57
N SER A 134 -9.55 -15.19 8.93
CA SER A 134 -10.51 -14.17 8.48
C SER A 134 -11.05 -13.36 9.66
N ASN A 135 -11.47 -14.01 10.75
CA ASN A 135 -11.91 -13.33 11.98
C ASN A 135 -10.83 -12.43 12.60
N ALA A 136 -9.56 -12.80 12.42
CA ALA A 136 -8.41 -12.03 12.87
C ALA A 136 -7.91 -11.01 11.82
N HIS A 137 -8.56 -10.92 10.66
CA HIS A 137 -8.18 -10.05 9.53
C HIS A 137 -6.73 -10.27 9.05
N VAL A 138 -6.27 -11.53 9.07
CA VAL A 138 -4.94 -11.93 8.58
C VAL A 138 -5.09 -12.72 7.29
N PRO A 139 -4.41 -12.35 6.18
CA PRO A 139 -4.49 -13.09 4.94
C PRO A 139 -3.86 -14.47 5.12
N LEU A 140 -4.53 -15.50 4.61
CA LEU A 140 -4.03 -16.87 4.65
C LEU A 140 -4.01 -17.47 3.23
N PRO A 141 -2.86 -17.40 2.53
CA PRO A 141 -2.67 -18.04 1.23
C PRO A 141 -3.02 -19.53 1.27
N GLU A 142 -3.52 -20.05 0.15
CA GLU A 142 -4.02 -21.43 0.08
C GLU A 142 -2.92 -22.47 0.43
N GLY A 143 -1.66 -22.21 0.05
CA GLY A 143 -0.52 -23.03 0.43
C GLY A 143 -0.33 -23.13 1.95
N ARG A 144 -0.31 -21.98 2.65
CA ARG A 144 -0.21 -21.91 4.11
C ARG A 144 -1.41 -22.57 4.79
N ARG A 145 -2.64 -22.33 4.29
CA ARG A 145 -3.88 -22.98 4.78
C ARG A 145 -3.79 -24.51 4.68
N LYS A 146 -3.46 -25.03 3.50
CA LYS A 146 -3.30 -26.48 3.27
C LYS A 146 -2.23 -27.08 4.19
N TYR A 147 -1.13 -26.37 4.38
CA TYR A 147 -0.07 -26.77 5.31
C TYR A 147 -0.59 -26.89 6.74
N ILE A 148 -1.24 -25.85 7.27
CA ILE A 148 -1.77 -25.84 8.65
C ILE A 148 -2.78 -26.98 8.83
N MET A 149 -3.72 -27.18 7.89
CA MET A 149 -4.69 -28.27 7.97
C MET A 149 -4.02 -29.65 8.05
N ARG A 150 -2.99 -29.90 7.22
CA ARG A 150 -2.22 -31.16 7.25
C ARG A 150 -1.44 -31.31 8.55
N ALA A 151 -0.80 -30.24 9.02
CA ALA A 151 -0.05 -30.22 10.27
C ALA A 151 -0.94 -30.58 11.46
N MET A 152 -2.13 -29.99 11.53
CA MET A 152 -3.10 -30.24 12.61
C MET A 152 -3.73 -31.62 12.52
N LYS A 153 -4.09 -32.12 11.32
CA LYS A 153 -4.69 -33.46 11.14
C LYS A 153 -3.79 -34.60 11.65
N ALA A 154 -2.48 -34.46 11.50
CA ALA A 154 -1.53 -35.49 11.93
C ALA A 154 -1.54 -35.74 13.45
N ILE A 155 -1.96 -34.75 14.26
CA ILE A 155 -2.10 -34.90 15.71
C ILE A 155 -3.32 -35.77 16.02
N THR A 156 -4.42 -35.56 15.32
CA THR A 156 -5.68 -36.29 15.51
C THR A 156 -5.56 -37.79 15.15
N THR A 157 -4.68 -38.14 14.22
CA THR A 157 -4.48 -39.53 13.76
C THR A 157 -3.42 -40.32 14.54
N GLY A 158 -2.54 -39.64 15.29
CA GLY A 158 -1.40 -40.26 15.96
C GLY A 158 -1.70 -40.88 17.33
N THR A 159 -2.81 -40.50 17.96
CA THR A 159 -3.22 -41.03 19.28
C THR A 159 -4.10 -42.27 19.09
N LYS A 160 -3.48 -43.47 19.18
CA LYS A 160 -4.16 -44.76 19.18
C LYS A 160 -4.85 -45.12 20.51
N ASP A 161 -4.71 -44.29 21.55
CA ASP A 161 -5.38 -44.53 22.82
C ASP A 161 -6.77 -43.91 22.82
N GLY A 162 -7.79 -44.75 23.01
CA GLY A 162 -9.22 -44.44 23.00
C GLY A 162 -9.72 -43.57 24.16
N LEU A 163 -9.00 -42.50 24.51
CA LEU A 163 -9.37 -41.52 25.52
C LEU A 163 -9.16 -40.10 24.97
N GLY A 164 -10.13 -39.57 24.22
CA GLY A 164 -10.49 -38.14 24.16
C GLY A 164 -9.44 -37.03 23.94
N GLU A 165 -8.16 -37.30 23.70
CA GLU A 165 -7.13 -36.25 23.58
C GLU A 165 -7.09 -35.60 22.20
N GLY A 166 -7.62 -36.26 21.17
CA GLY A 166 -7.67 -35.76 19.79
C GLY A 166 -8.67 -34.62 19.52
N ARG A 167 -9.42 -34.16 20.54
CA ARG A 167 -10.45 -33.11 20.47
C ARG A 167 -10.26 -32.05 21.56
N ARG A 168 -9.02 -31.63 21.76
CA ARG A 168 -8.62 -30.67 22.80
C ARG A 168 -8.53 -29.27 22.21
N ARG A 169 -9.36 -28.34 22.68
CA ARG A 169 -9.19 -26.90 22.43
C ARG A 169 -8.68 -26.24 23.70
N LEU A 170 -7.73 -25.31 23.54
CA LEU A 170 -7.24 -24.52 24.65
C LEU A 170 -8.21 -23.37 24.95
N ARG A 171 -8.36 -23.04 26.22
CA ARG A 171 -9.19 -21.93 26.70
C ARG A 171 -8.44 -21.19 27.80
N TRP A 172 -8.40 -19.87 27.70
CA TRP A 172 -7.84 -19.03 28.75
C TRP A 172 -8.79 -18.99 29.95
N ALA A 173 -8.34 -19.45 31.10
CA ALA A 173 -9.03 -19.28 32.38
C ALA A 173 -8.57 -17.99 33.08
N ALA A 174 -7.31 -17.61 32.88
CA ALA A 174 -6.74 -16.32 33.23
C ALA A 174 -5.61 -15.99 32.25
N PHE A 175 -5.44 -14.72 31.87
CA PHE A 175 -4.46 -14.31 30.88
C PHE A 175 -3.26 -13.62 31.54
N ASP A 176 -2.07 -14.23 31.42
CA ASP A 176 -0.81 -13.58 31.82
C ASP A 176 -0.22 -12.81 30.65
N LYS A 177 -0.49 -11.51 30.63
CA LYS A 177 0.00 -10.58 29.62
C LYS A 177 1.53 -10.55 29.54
N ALA A 178 2.22 -10.47 30.68
CA ALA A 178 3.67 -10.33 30.73
C ALA A 178 4.38 -11.59 30.20
N ALA A 179 3.89 -12.78 30.58
CA ALA A 179 4.42 -14.03 30.05
C ALA A 179 4.19 -14.18 28.55
N PHE A 180 3.05 -13.71 28.03
CA PHE A 180 2.77 -13.76 26.59
C PHE A 180 3.63 -12.76 25.80
N GLU A 181 3.90 -11.58 26.35
CA GLU A 181 4.81 -10.60 25.76
C GLU A 181 6.26 -11.10 25.72
N ASP A 182 6.74 -11.79 26.77
CA ASP A 182 8.05 -12.46 26.78
C ASP A 182 8.13 -13.58 25.72
N LEU A 183 7.09 -14.42 25.61
CA LEU A 183 6.98 -15.43 24.55
C LEU A 183 7.14 -14.81 23.16
N LEU A 184 6.38 -13.74 22.88
CA LEU A 184 6.42 -13.05 21.59
C LEU A 184 7.79 -12.43 21.31
N GLN A 185 8.44 -11.85 22.33
CA GLN A 185 9.74 -11.24 22.17
C GLN A 185 10.82 -12.26 21.82
N ARG A 186 10.83 -13.39 22.54
CA ARG A 186 11.75 -14.51 22.26
C ARG A 186 11.48 -15.10 20.88
N PHE A 187 10.20 -15.30 20.52
CA PHE A 187 9.85 -15.81 19.19
C PHE A 187 10.29 -14.86 18.08
N SER A 188 10.08 -13.55 18.23
CA SER A 188 10.57 -12.55 17.26
C SER A 188 12.10 -12.59 17.14
N THR A 189 12.82 -12.76 18.24
CA THR A 189 14.29 -12.86 18.24
C THR A 189 14.76 -14.11 17.49
N LEU A 190 14.10 -15.25 17.70
CA LEU A 190 14.40 -16.48 16.97
C LEU A 190 14.09 -16.35 15.47
N ASN A 191 13.00 -15.68 15.10
CA ASN A 191 12.68 -15.38 13.70
C ASN A 191 13.72 -14.46 13.03
N ASP A 192 14.16 -13.42 13.75
CA ASP A 192 15.20 -12.50 13.30
C ASP A 192 16.51 -13.29 13.06
N ASN A 193 16.95 -14.08 14.03
CA ASN A 193 18.12 -14.98 13.90
C ASN A 193 17.99 -15.95 12.71
N MET A 194 16.80 -16.52 12.49
CA MET A 194 16.55 -17.43 11.35
C MET A 194 16.71 -16.73 9.99
N THR A 195 16.38 -15.45 9.92
CA THR A 195 16.53 -14.66 8.69
C THR A 195 17.97 -14.20 8.51
N ASP A 196 18.63 -13.76 9.59
CA ASP A 196 19.99 -13.20 9.56
C ASP A 196 21.05 -14.23 9.14
N ILE A 197 20.81 -15.53 9.35
CA ILE A 197 21.72 -16.59 8.88
C ILE A 197 21.66 -16.82 7.36
N LEU A 198 20.67 -16.26 6.65
CA LEU A 198 20.55 -16.45 5.20
C LEU A 198 21.39 -15.43 4.44
N ASP A 199 21.64 -15.69 3.15
CA ASP A 199 22.29 -14.70 2.28
C ASP A 199 21.41 -13.47 2.04
N ALA A 200 22.04 -12.36 1.62
CA ALA A 200 21.36 -11.08 1.43
C ALA A 200 20.18 -11.13 0.43
N ARG A 201 20.23 -12.04 -0.55
CA ARG A 201 19.16 -12.21 -1.54
C ARG A 201 17.94 -12.85 -0.89
N LEU A 202 18.11 -13.93 -0.13
CA LEU A 202 17.04 -14.59 0.61
C LEU A 202 16.47 -13.69 1.72
N GLN A 203 17.33 -12.95 2.43
CA GLN A 203 16.89 -11.95 3.42
C GLN A 203 15.99 -10.89 2.77
N THR A 204 16.40 -10.36 1.60
CA THR A 204 15.61 -9.38 0.85
C THR A 204 14.26 -9.96 0.43
N GLU A 205 14.23 -11.22 -0.04
CA GLU A 205 12.98 -11.88 -0.44
C GLU A 205 12.04 -12.09 0.75
N ILE A 206 12.53 -12.57 1.90
CA ILE A 206 11.71 -12.71 3.12
C ILE A 206 11.15 -11.36 3.58
N HIS A 207 11.97 -10.31 3.53
CA HIS A 207 11.52 -8.97 3.88
C HIS A 207 10.40 -8.49 2.96
N ARG A 208 10.56 -8.70 1.64
CA ARG A 208 9.54 -8.39 0.63
C ARG A 208 8.23 -9.14 0.86
N THR A 209 8.28 -10.45 1.11
CA THR A 209 7.09 -11.28 1.41
C THR A 209 6.43 -10.87 2.74
N THR A 210 7.24 -10.49 3.73
CA THR A 210 6.74 -9.99 5.02
C THR A 210 6.00 -8.66 4.85
N GLN A 211 6.58 -7.71 4.13
CA GLN A 211 5.94 -6.43 3.81
C GLN A 211 4.63 -6.63 3.03
N ASP A 212 4.59 -7.59 2.11
CA ASP A 212 3.38 -7.90 1.36
C ASP A 212 2.27 -8.48 2.23
N THR A 213 2.61 -9.47 3.07
CA THR A 213 1.67 -10.03 4.05
C THR A 213 1.12 -8.92 4.95
N ASN A 214 1.98 -8.02 5.42
CA ASN A 214 1.61 -6.88 6.25
C ASN A 214 0.65 -5.90 5.56
N ARG A 215 0.85 -5.60 4.27
CA ARG A 215 -0.12 -4.80 3.49
C ARG A 215 -1.46 -5.51 3.36
N GLY A 216 -1.44 -6.84 3.16
CA GLY A 216 -2.65 -7.65 3.15
C GLY A 216 -3.41 -7.58 4.48
N VAL A 217 -2.72 -7.67 5.62
CA VAL A 217 -3.30 -7.45 6.96
C VAL A 217 -3.95 -6.07 7.03
N LEU A 218 -3.22 -5.00 6.66
CA LEU A 218 -3.76 -3.64 6.66
C LEU A 218 -5.03 -3.50 5.80
N GLN A 219 -5.08 -4.11 4.62
CA GLN A 219 -6.23 -4.02 3.72
C GLN A 219 -7.50 -4.65 4.32
N LEU A 220 -7.35 -5.79 5.03
CA LEU A 220 -8.47 -6.51 5.65
C LEU A 220 -9.07 -5.77 6.87
N HIS A 221 -8.31 -4.91 7.53
CA HIS A 221 -8.81 -4.12 8.67
C HIS A 221 -9.60 -2.89 8.18
N LYS A 222 -10.93 -2.95 8.25
CA LYS A 222 -11.83 -1.91 7.72
C LYS A 222 -12.42 -0.96 8.78
N ASP A 223 -12.47 -1.40 10.03
CA ASP A 223 -13.03 -0.63 11.14
C ASP A 223 -11.95 -0.04 12.05
N LEU A 224 -12.34 1.00 12.80
CA LEU A 224 -11.41 1.73 13.66
C LEU A 224 -10.83 0.86 14.80
N ALA A 225 -11.62 -0.06 15.35
CA ALA A 225 -11.18 -0.90 16.46
C ALA A 225 -10.15 -1.95 16.01
N SER A 226 -10.33 -2.55 14.83
CA SER A 226 -9.34 -3.44 14.25
C SER A 226 -8.06 -2.69 13.86
N LEU A 227 -8.14 -1.49 13.30
CA LEU A 227 -6.96 -0.66 12.98
C LEU A 227 -6.20 -0.23 14.24
N HIS A 228 -6.91 0.12 15.32
CA HIS A 228 -6.30 0.37 16.62
C HIS A 228 -5.48 -0.82 17.13
N ARG A 229 -6.06 -2.03 17.09
CA ARG A 229 -5.36 -3.26 17.50
C ARG A 229 -4.13 -3.54 16.63
N LEU A 230 -4.19 -3.24 15.33
CA LEU A 230 -3.03 -3.36 14.43
C LEU A 230 -1.92 -2.40 14.84
N VAL A 231 -2.22 -1.13 15.08
CA VAL A 231 -1.23 -0.14 15.51
C VAL A 231 -0.62 -0.52 16.87
N GLN A 232 -1.42 -0.98 17.83
CA GLN A 232 -0.90 -1.50 19.11
C GLN A 232 0.06 -2.68 18.92
N ALA A 233 -0.28 -3.65 18.05
CA ALA A 233 0.58 -4.78 17.75
C ALA A 233 1.94 -4.36 17.14
N LEU A 234 1.93 -3.32 16.30
CA LEU A 234 3.12 -2.77 15.65
C LEU A 234 4.00 -1.96 16.59
N ASP A 235 3.40 -1.06 17.38
CA ASP A 235 4.12 -0.18 18.31
C ASP A 235 4.89 -0.99 19.35
N ILE A 236 4.29 -2.05 19.88
CA ILE A 236 4.95 -2.92 20.86
C ILE A 236 6.13 -3.67 20.23
N LYS A 237 5.99 -4.14 18.99
CA LYS A 237 7.10 -4.78 18.27
C LYS A 237 8.25 -3.80 18.02
N MET A 238 7.95 -2.53 17.78
CA MET A 238 8.97 -1.50 17.62
C MET A 238 9.66 -1.16 18.95
N GLN A 239 8.91 -1.03 20.04
CA GLN A 239 9.46 -0.73 21.37
C GLN A 239 10.39 -1.82 21.88
N SER A 240 10.06 -3.09 21.61
CA SER A 240 10.84 -4.22 22.10
C SER A 240 12.22 -4.38 21.42
N ARG A 241 12.46 -3.68 20.30
CA ARG A 241 13.79 -3.59 19.66
C ARG A 241 14.71 -2.55 20.28
N THR A 242 14.17 -1.56 20.99
CA THR A 242 14.96 -0.45 21.57
C THR A 242 15.76 -0.87 22.81
N TYR A 243 15.44 -2.03 23.41
CA TYR A 243 16.00 -2.48 24.69
C TYR A 243 17.04 -3.61 24.61
N ALA A 244 17.62 -3.90 23.43
CA ALA A 244 18.72 -4.88 23.29
C ALA A 244 20.12 -4.20 23.26
N VAL A 245 21.06 -4.71 24.07
CA VAL A 245 22.41 -4.18 24.39
C VAL A 245 23.46 -4.43 23.27
N PRO A 246 24.74 -4.02 23.44
CA PRO A 246 25.45 -3.01 22.65
C PRO A 246 26.05 -3.51 21.31
N ALA A 247 26.35 -2.52 20.46
CA ALA A 247 26.85 -2.61 19.10
C ALA A 247 27.85 -3.76 18.82
N ILE A 248 27.36 -4.76 18.11
CA ILE A 248 28.12 -5.46 17.06
C ILE A 248 27.91 -4.62 15.79
N PRO A 249 28.93 -4.36 14.94
CA PRO A 249 28.72 -3.70 13.66
C PRO A 249 27.97 -4.66 12.74
N GLN A 250 26.66 -4.78 12.96
CA GLN A 250 25.76 -5.55 12.15
C GLN A 250 25.34 -4.68 10.97
N TYR A 251 25.60 -5.22 9.79
CA TYR A 251 24.90 -4.93 8.54
C TYR A 251 23.40 -5.30 8.66
N ALA A 252 22.74 -4.98 9.79
CA ALA A 252 21.31 -5.15 9.95
C ALA A 252 20.65 -4.20 8.94
N PRO A 253 19.86 -4.70 7.99
CA PRO A 253 19.23 -3.82 7.03
C PRO A 253 18.29 -2.92 7.83
N ALA A 254 18.51 -1.61 7.74
CA ALA A 254 17.60 -0.57 8.25
C ALA A 254 16.14 -0.72 7.75
N GLY A 255 15.85 -1.71 6.88
CA GLY A 255 14.58 -1.98 6.23
C GLY A 255 13.45 -2.51 7.13
N ASP A 256 13.69 -3.36 8.14
CA ASP A 256 12.56 -3.95 8.89
C ASP A 256 11.90 -2.97 9.87
N ALA A 257 12.69 -2.15 10.57
CA ALA A 257 12.15 -1.09 11.42
C ALA A 257 11.49 0.03 10.59
N ALA A 258 12.07 0.40 9.44
CA ALA A 258 11.47 1.38 8.54
C ALA A 258 10.15 0.87 7.93
N GLY A 259 10.09 -0.40 7.53
CA GLY A 259 8.87 -1.04 7.01
C GLY A 259 7.74 -1.12 8.04
N LEU A 260 8.04 -1.46 9.29
CA LEU A 260 7.04 -1.46 10.38
C LEU A 260 6.53 -0.05 10.69
N ARG A 261 7.41 0.96 10.72
CA ARG A 261 7.02 2.37 10.87
C ARG A 261 6.08 2.81 9.75
N LEU A 262 6.43 2.49 8.50
CA LEU A 262 5.60 2.80 7.34
C LEU A 262 4.23 2.14 7.46
N LEU A 263 4.17 0.86 7.84
CA LEU A 263 2.90 0.16 8.03
C LEU A 263 2.03 0.79 9.13
N ALA A 264 2.64 1.20 10.25
CA ALA A 264 1.93 1.88 11.32
C ALA A 264 1.40 3.25 10.86
N GLN A 265 2.19 4.01 10.09
CA GLN A 265 1.74 5.27 9.47
C GLN A 265 0.58 5.04 8.50
N LEU A 266 0.65 4.02 7.65
CA LEU A 266 -0.44 3.65 6.73
C LEU A 266 -1.70 3.22 7.48
N ALA A 267 -1.58 2.48 8.58
CA ALA A 267 -2.71 2.08 9.42
C ALA A 267 -3.39 3.28 10.10
N LYS A 268 -2.60 4.25 10.60
CA LYS A 268 -3.10 5.51 11.16
C LYS A 268 -3.80 6.36 10.09
N PHE A 269 -3.19 6.51 8.93
CA PHE A 269 -3.79 7.23 7.80
C PHE A 269 -5.10 6.58 7.34
N LYS A 270 -5.12 5.25 7.21
CA LYS A 270 -6.33 4.50 6.87
C LYS A 270 -7.42 4.73 7.91
N ALA A 271 -7.08 4.65 9.20
CA ALA A 271 -8.03 4.91 10.28
C ALA A 271 -8.62 6.33 10.23
N PHE A 272 -7.79 7.32 9.91
CA PHE A 272 -8.24 8.69 9.71
C PHE A 272 -9.20 8.80 8.53
N ASN A 273 -8.85 8.19 7.39
CA ASN A 273 -9.74 8.12 6.23
C ASN A 273 -11.09 7.49 6.56
N GLU A 274 -11.11 6.36 7.26
CA GLU A 274 -12.37 5.70 7.64
C GLU A 274 -13.22 6.57 8.59
N SER A 275 -12.59 7.44 9.39
CA SER A 275 -13.26 8.32 10.37
C SER A 275 -13.91 9.58 9.78
N LEU A 276 -13.49 10.03 8.59
CA LEU A 276 -14.03 11.25 7.96
C LEU A 276 -15.47 11.09 7.45
N ASP A 277 -15.92 9.85 7.29
CA ASP A 277 -17.19 9.47 6.68
C ASP A 277 -18.22 8.90 7.66
N THR A 278 -17.90 8.76 8.96
CA THR A 278 -18.87 8.32 9.96
C THR A 278 -19.92 9.41 10.22
N GLU A 279 -20.93 9.51 9.36
CA GLU A 279 -22.22 10.13 9.70
C GLU A 279 -23.00 9.16 10.60
N GLY A 280 -22.58 9.02 11.86
CA GLY A 280 -23.29 8.15 12.79
C GLY A 280 -22.72 8.14 14.22
N PRO A 281 -23.54 7.82 15.23
CA PRO A 281 -23.20 7.88 16.64
C PRO A 281 -22.41 6.64 17.08
N ALA A 282 -21.40 6.21 16.31
CA ALA A 282 -20.39 5.34 16.87
C ALA A 282 -19.63 6.17 17.92
N PRO A 283 -19.54 5.73 19.19
CA PRO A 283 -18.93 6.54 20.22
C PRO A 283 -17.48 6.80 19.83
N TRP A 284 -17.20 8.05 19.47
CA TRP A 284 -15.85 8.53 19.25
C TRP A 284 -15.04 8.22 20.51
N ASN A 285 -14.21 7.18 20.44
CA ASN A 285 -13.41 6.77 21.57
C ASN A 285 -12.14 7.62 21.54
N GLU A 286 -12.08 8.61 22.43
CA GLU A 286 -10.97 9.57 22.53
C GLU A 286 -9.62 8.87 22.75
N ALA A 287 -9.59 7.76 23.50
CA ALA A 287 -8.36 6.96 23.68
C ALA A 287 -7.92 6.29 22.37
N THR A 288 -8.88 5.76 21.59
CA THR A 288 -8.59 5.18 20.27
C THR A 288 -8.10 6.24 19.29
N ALA A 289 -8.76 7.41 19.27
CA ALA A 289 -8.39 8.53 18.42
C ALA A 289 -6.99 9.09 18.75
N MET A 290 -6.65 9.17 20.04
CA MET A 290 -5.33 9.60 20.50
C MET A 290 -4.22 8.64 20.03
N VAL A 291 -4.41 7.32 20.22
CA VAL A 291 -3.42 6.31 19.78
C VAL A 291 -3.24 6.31 18.27
N LEU A 292 -4.35 6.46 17.53
CA LEU A 292 -4.34 6.49 16.07
C LEU A 292 -3.94 7.84 15.47
N GLN A 293 -3.74 8.87 16.30
CA GLN A 293 -3.37 10.22 15.86
C GLN A 293 -4.37 10.78 14.82
N LEU A 294 -5.67 10.57 15.07
CA LEU A 294 -6.74 10.96 14.15
C LEU A 294 -7.08 12.45 14.17
N GLY A 295 -6.51 13.22 15.11
CA GLY A 295 -6.97 14.59 15.37
C GLY A 295 -8.45 14.64 15.72
N GLN A 296 -9.10 15.77 15.43
CA GLN A 296 -10.55 15.91 15.49
C GLN A 296 -11.06 16.19 14.06
N PRO A 297 -11.64 15.20 13.37
CA PRO A 297 -11.97 15.27 11.94
C PRO A 297 -12.80 16.50 11.56
N GLU A 298 -13.80 16.87 12.36
CA GLU A 298 -14.63 18.05 12.11
C GLU A 298 -13.86 19.37 12.26
N THR A 299 -12.92 19.45 13.20
CA THR A 299 -12.05 20.63 13.30
C THR A 299 -11.06 20.69 12.14
N GLU A 300 -10.57 19.56 11.64
CA GLU A 300 -9.67 19.53 10.48
C GLU A 300 -10.42 19.93 9.19
N LYS A 301 -11.66 19.45 9.00
CA LYS A 301 -12.54 19.92 7.92
C LYS A 301 -12.75 21.44 7.97
N ALA A 302 -12.94 22.00 9.16
CA ALA A 302 -13.07 23.45 9.32
C ALA A 302 -11.75 24.20 9.07
N ASN A 303 -10.62 23.67 9.56
CA ASN A 303 -9.31 24.30 9.46
C ASN A 303 -8.71 24.28 8.04
N THR A 304 -9.18 23.37 7.19
CA THR A 304 -8.75 23.26 5.79
C THR A 304 -9.51 24.18 4.84
N LYS A 305 -10.56 24.87 5.29
CA LYS A 305 -11.24 25.88 4.48
C LYS A 305 -10.51 27.21 4.56
N ILE A 306 -10.00 27.68 3.43
CA ILE A 306 -9.24 28.93 3.30
C ILE A 306 -10.16 30.02 2.73
N ASP A 307 -10.06 31.23 3.28
CA ASP A 307 -10.73 32.39 2.71
C ASP A 307 -10.05 32.81 1.39
N ARG A 308 -10.85 33.11 0.36
CA ARG A 308 -10.33 33.50 -0.95
C ARG A 308 -9.41 34.72 -0.88
N SER A 309 -9.66 35.66 0.04
CA SER A 309 -8.85 36.87 0.25
C SER A 309 -7.43 36.56 0.73
N CYS A 310 -7.19 35.39 1.34
CA CYS A 310 -5.86 34.95 1.76
C CYS A 310 -4.98 34.50 0.58
N ILE A 311 -5.53 34.39 -0.63
CA ILE A 311 -4.84 33.86 -1.81
C ILE A 311 -4.62 34.97 -2.83
N THR A 312 -3.36 35.22 -3.20
CA THR A 312 -2.99 36.11 -4.31
C THR A 312 -2.40 35.26 -5.43
N LEU A 313 -3.12 35.16 -6.55
CA LEU A 313 -2.64 34.41 -7.73
C LEU A 313 -1.50 35.18 -8.40
N ASP A 314 -0.45 34.47 -8.81
CA ASP A 314 0.63 35.08 -9.56
C ASP A 314 0.13 35.43 -10.98
N PRO A 315 0.55 36.56 -11.58
CA PRO A 315 0.08 36.99 -12.89
C PRO A 315 0.51 35.99 -13.97
N GLN A 316 -0.46 35.48 -14.73
CA GLN A 316 -0.17 34.59 -15.86
C GLN A 316 0.41 35.39 -17.04
N PRO A 317 1.45 34.88 -17.73
CA PRO A 317 1.92 35.44 -19.00
C PRO A 317 0.77 35.49 -20.02
N ALA A 318 0.70 36.58 -20.80
CA ALA A 318 -0.32 36.71 -21.84
C ALA A 318 -0.24 35.55 -22.85
N GLY A 319 -1.33 34.77 -22.95
CA GLY A 319 -1.44 33.62 -23.86
C GLY A 319 -1.35 32.24 -23.22
N GLU A 320 -1.24 32.12 -21.90
CA GLU A 320 -1.42 30.84 -21.20
C GLU A 320 -2.87 30.37 -21.21
N ASP A 321 -3.04 29.04 -21.26
CA ASP A 321 -4.32 28.36 -21.40
C ASP A 321 -5.16 28.55 -20.12
N ILE A 322 -6.35 29.13 -20.25
CA ILE A 322 -7.32 29.31 -19.15
C ILE A 322 -7.69 27.95 -18.51
N THR A 323 -7.47 26.86 -19.25
CA THR A 323 -7.66 25.47 -18.80
C THR A 323 -6.46 24.87 -18.05
N ALA A 324 -5.47 25.70 -17.69
CA ALA A 324 -4.32 25.26 -16.91
C ALA A 324 -4.77 24.57 -15.61
N ILE A 325 -4.35 23.31 -15.44
CA ILE A 325 -4.68 22.48 -14.28
C ILE A 325 -4.16 23.13 -12.99
N ARG A 326 -3.12 23.96 -13.09
CA ARG A 326 -2.40 24.53 -11.95
C ARG A 326 -1.98 25.97 -12.17
N CYS A 327 -1.79 26.70 -11.08
CA CYS A 327 -1.12 27.99 -11.10
C CYS A 327 -0.30 28.23 -9.82
N GLU A 328 0.62 29.18 -9.91
CA GLU A 328 1.41 29.66 -8.77
C GLU A 328 0.65 30.75 -8.02
N ALA A 329 0.82 30.79 -6.70
CA ALA A 329 0.17 31.79 -5.86
C ALA A 329 0.95 32.07 -4.58
N THR A 330 0.50 33.08 -3.87
CA THR A 330 0.97 33.44 -2.53
C THR A 330 -0.19 33.28 -1.55
N TYR A 331 0.02 32.45 -0.52
CA TYR A 331 -0.94 32.26 0.57
C TYR A 331 -0.49 33.05 1.79
N THR A 332 -1.36 33.93 2.29
CA THR A 332 -1.11 34.79 3.45
C THR A 332 -2.08 34.46 4.58
N ARG A 333 -1.53 34.11 5.74
CA ARG A 333 -2.29 33.82 6.96
C ARG A 333 -1.57 34.36 8.19
N ASP A 334 -2.30 35.05 9.06
CA ASP A 334 -1.79 35.58 10.34
C ASP A 334 -0.50 36.42 10.19
N GLY A 335 -0.39 37.17 9.08
CA GLY A 335 0.77 38.01 8.77
C GLY A 335 1.97 37.29 8.13
N TYR A 336 1.88 35.97 7.93
CA TYR A 336 2.89 35.17 7.25
C TYR A 336 2.45 34.85 5.82
N SER A 337 3.31 35.16 4.84
CA SER A 337 3.08 34.83 3.43
C SER A 337 4.04 33.74 2.96
N GLN A 338 3.53 32.77 2.23
CA GLN A 338 4.32 31.69 1.63
C GLN A 338 3.92 31.44 0.18
N LYS A 339 4.90 31.01 -0.63
CA LYS A 339 4.66 30.59 -2.02
C LYS A 339 4.05 29.20 -2.05
N VAL A 340 2.96 29.09 -2.78
CA VAL A 340 2.14 27.88 -2.91
C VAL A 340 1.82 27.65 -4.37
N TRP A 341 1.34 26.46 -4.68
CA TRP A 341 0.73 26.16 -5.97
C TRP A 341 -0.69 25.68 -5.75
N ILE A 342 -1.55 25.98 -6.71
CA ILE A 342 -2.97 25.69 -6.67
C ILE A 342 -3.28 24.65 -7.73
N GLU A 343 -4.04 23.61 -7.36
CA GLU A 343 -4.68 22.71 -8.32
C GLU A 343 -6.16 23.04 -8.42
N TRP A 344 -6.66 23.16 -9.65
CA TRP A 344 -8.03 23.58 -9.91
C TRP A 344 -8.97 22.39 -10.14
N LYS A 345 -10.09 22.39 -9.42
CA LYS A 345 -11.24 21.51 -9.64
C LYS A 345 -12.43 22.32 -10.14
N GLU A 346 -12.85 22.05 -11.37
CA GLU A 346 -14.07 22.61 -11.95
C GLU A 346 -15.33 21.98 -11.32
N TYR A 347 -16.40 22.77 -11.20
CA TYR A 347 -17.72 22.30 -10.83
C TYR A 347 -18.82 23.04 -11.61
N ASP A 348 -19.96 22.37 -11.81
CA ASP A 348 -21.14 22.98 -12.41
C ASP A 348 -22.15 23.40 -11.33
N TYR A 349 -22.75 24.58 -11.49
CA TYR A 349 -23.91 24.94 -10.68
C TYR A 349 -25.13 24.11 -11.09
N GLN A 350 -25.74 23.43 -10.11
CA GLN A 350 -26.97 22.66 -10.35
C GLN A 350 -28.18 23.56 -10.71
N LYS A 351 -28.14 24.85 -10.38
CA LYS A 351 -29.20 25.83 -10.66
C LYS A 351 -28.60 27.17 -11.09
N PRO A 352 -29.10 27.81 -12.16
CA PRO A 352 -28.74 29.18 -12.52
C PRO A 352 -28.98 30.13 -11.33
N GLY A 353 -27.98 30.92 -10.96
CA GLY A 353 -28.05 31.88 -9.85
C GLY A 353 -27.66 31.36 -8.46
N SER A 354 -27.16 30.12 -8.34
CA SER A 354 -26.58 29.63 -7.08
C SER A 354 -25.26 30.34 -6.78
N LEU A 355 -25.10 30.87 -5.55
CA LEU A 355 -23.90 31.59 -5.10
C LEU A 355 -22.86 30.68 -4.41
N SER A 356 -23.14 29.38 -4.30
CA SER A 356 -22.25 28.41 -3.64
C SER A 356 -22.17 27.10 -4.43
N PRO A 357 -21.02 26.40 -4.40
CA PRO A 357 -20.88 25.08 -5.00
C PRO A 357 -21.90 24.09 -4.38
N PRO A 358 -22.30 23.04 -5.11
CA PRO A 358 -23.21 22.02 -4.59
C PRO A 358 -22.70 21.41 -3.26
N PRO A 359 -23.57 21.21 -2.24
CA PRO A 359 -23.15 20.70 -0.92
C PRO A 359 -22.36 19.38 -0.97
N LEU A 360 -22.74 18.47 -1.88
CA LEU A 360 -22.03 17.21 -2.10
C LEU A 360 -20.60 17.40 -2.61
N ILE A 361 -20.35 18.43 -3.43
CA ILE A 361 -19.01 18.74 -3.93
C ILE A 361 -18.18 19.34 -2.79
N ILE A 362 -18.77 20.22 -1.98
CA ILE A 362 -18.09 20.80 -0.81
C ILE A 362 -17.71 19.72 0.22
N ASP A 363 -18.62 18.78 0.52
CA ASP A 363 -18.32 17.67 1.44
C ASP A 363 -17.13 16.83 0.94
N ARG A 364 -17.14 16.45 -0.33
CA ARG A 364 -16.04 15.70 -0.96
C ARG A 364 -14.72 16.46 -0.95
N VAL A 365 -14.76 17.74 -1.32
CA VAL A 365 -13.59 18.61 -1.33
C VAL A 365 -13.03 18.77 0.09
N SER A 366 -13.88 18.98 1.09
CA SER A 366 -13.46 19.13 2.49
C SER A 366 -12.82 17.84 3.02
N LYS A 367 -13.42 16.67 2.74
CA LYS A 367 -12.84 15.36 3.09
C LYS A 367 -11.50 15.13 2.41
N LEU A 368 -11.40 15.41 1.11
CA LEU A 368 -10.17 15.27 0.35
C LEU A 368 -9.07 16.22 0.84
N ALA A 369 -9.41 17.50 1.10
CA ALA A 369 -8.47 18.47 1.65
C ALA A 369 -7.97 18.03 3.03
N SER A 370 -8.86 17.50 3.89
CA SER A 370 -8.50 16.96 5.21
C SER A 370 -7.55 15.76 5.09
N LEU A 371 -7.81 14.82 4.17
CA LEU A 371 -6.92 13.69 3.89
C LEU A 371 -5.54 14.14 3.39
N LEU A 372 -5.51 15.10 2.48
CA LEU A 372 -4.27 15.65 1.94
C LEU A 372 -3.54 16.54 2.95
N HIS A 373 -4.24 17.07 3.95
CA HIS A 373 -3.67 17.87 5.03
C HIS A 373 -3.13 17.01 6.18
N HIS A 374 -3.72 15.84 6.45
CA HIS A 374 -3.39 15.00 7.60
C HIS A 374 -1.89 14.72 7.74
N THR A 375 -1.39 14.85 8.97
CA THR A 375 0.01 14.58 9.34
C THR A 375 0.09 13.60 10.51
N PRO A 376 1.05 12.65 10.53
CA PRO A 376 2.09 12.46 9.53
C PRO A 376 1.61 11.68 8.30
N LYS A 377 1.84 12.25 7.11
CA LYS A 377 1.62 11.55 5.84
C LYS A 377 2.79 10.63 5.53
N PRO A 378 2.57 9.36 5.12
CA PRO A 378 3.65 8.48 4.68
C PRO A 378 4.45 9.12 3.53
N GLU A 379 5.78 9.26 3.68
CA GLU A 379 6.65 9.79 2.61
C GLU A 379 6.51 8.96 1.32
N ALA A 380 6.24 7.67 1.48
CA ALA A 380 6.01 6.73 0.39
C ALA A 380 4.80 7.08 -0.50
N PHE A 381 3.85 7.90 -0.01
CA PHE A 381 2.77 8.42 -0.85
C PHE A 381 3.29 9.41 -1.89
N ARG A 382 4.40 10.10 -1.65
CA ARG A 382 4.91 11.13 -2.56
C ARG A 382 3.85 12.16 -2.94
N VAL A 383 2.96 12.51 -2.01
CA VAL A 383 1.91 13.51 -2.21
C VAL A 383 2.33 14.80 -1.51
N PRO A 384 2.30 15.96 -2.18
CA PRO A 384 2.58 17.25 -1.56
C PRO A 384 1.68 17.53 -0.36
N GLN A 385 2.15 18.43 0.52
CA GLN A 385 1.36 18.82 1.68
C GLN A 385 0.25 19.78 1.25
N CYS A 386 -1.01 19.45 1.56
CA CYS A 386 -2.14 20.35 1.32
C CYS A 386 -2.35 21.24 2.54
N LEU A 387 -2.49 22.54 2.30
CA LEU A 387 -2.78 23.53 3.32
C LEU A 387 -4.28 23.78 3.47
N GLY A 388 -5.06 23.44 2.45
CA GLY A 388 -6.51 23.61 2.46
C GLY A 388 -7.10 23.80 1.06
N TYR A 389 -8.32 24.30 0.99
CA TYR A 389 -9.03 24.59 -0.24
C TYR A 389 -9.82 25.91 -0.12
N PHE A 390 -10.10 26.54 -1.25
CA PHE A 390 -10.95 27.73 -1.32
C PHE A 390 -11.86 27.70 -2.55
N ASP A 391 -12.95 28.47 -2.49
CA ASP A 391 -13.87 28.69 -3.60
C ASP A 391 -13.44 29.96 -4.37
N ASN A 392 -13.20 29.85 -5.68
CA ASN A 392 -12.72 30.97 -6.50
C ASN A 392 -13.86 31.85 -7.05
N ALA A 393 -15.11 31.45 -6.86
CA ALA A 393 -16.26 32.24 -7.28
C ALA A 393 -16.28 33.59 -6.55
N ARG A 394 -16.04 34.69 -7.29
CA ARG A 394 -16.16 36.06 -6.76
C ARG A 394 -17.61 36.37 -6.42
N ARG A 395 -17.85 36.94 -5.24
CA ARG A 395 -19.21 37.28 -4.79
C ARG A 395 -19.50 38.76 -5.02
N PRO A 396 -20.75 39.15 -5.31
CA PRO A 396 -21.13 40.56 -5.51
C PRO A 396 -20.86 41.47 -4.31
N THR A 397 -20.63 40.89 -3.12
CA THR A 397 -20.31 41.61 -1.88
C THR A 397 -18.81 41.87 -1.70
N ASP A 398 -17.95 41.37 -2.60
CA ASP A 398 -16.52 41.64 -2.54
C ASP A 398 -16.29 43.10 -2.97
N GLU A 399 -15.77 43.94 -2.07
CA GLU A 399 -15.55 45.37 -2.30
C GLU A 399 -14.68 45.60 -3.55
N GLY A 400 -15.24 46.22 -4.60
CA GLY A 400 -14.54 46.55 -5.85
C GLY A 400 -15.16 46.05 -7.16
N ALA A 401 -16.41 45.57 -7.16
CA ALA A 401 -17.12 45.09 -8.35
C ALA A 401 -17.60 46.21 -9.32
N ASP A 402 -16.81 47.26 -9.51
CA ASP A 402 -17.03 48.34 -10.48
C ASP A 402 -16.21 48.13 -11.76
N SER A 403 -16.34 46.96 -12.39
CA SER A 403 -15.85 46.76 -13.75
C SER A 403 -16.96 46.16 -14.61
N GLU A 404 -17.40 46.93 -15.62
CA GLU A 404 -18.43 46.61 -16.63
C GLU A 404 -18.00 45.48 -17.59
N GLU A 405 -17.16 44.54 -17.16
CA GLU A 405 -16.78 43.36 -17.94
C GLU A 405 -17.55 42.15 -17.40
N ASP A 406 -18.37 41.56 -18.28
CA ASP A 406 -19.14 40.32 -18.10
C ASP A 406 -18.19 39.12 -17.95
N ASP A 407 -17.35 39.13 -16.91
CA ASP A 407 -16.51 38.01 -16.54
C ASP A 407 -17.37 37.03 -15.73
N GLY A 408 -17.83 35.98 -16.39
CA GLY A 408 -18.63 34.92 -15.77
C GLY A 408 -18.03 34.38 -14.46
N ILE A 409 -18.89 33.89 -13.56
CA ILE A 409 -18.48 33.32 -12.28
C ILE A 409 -17.44 32.22 -12.50
N ASP A 410 -16.25 32.37 -11.93
CA ASP A 410 -15.19 31.35 -12.00
C ASP A 410 -15.55 30.15 -11.10
N THR A 411 -16.14 29.11 -11.69
CA THR A 411 -16.65 27.92 -10.99
C THR A 411 -15.56 26.88 -10.73
N ARG A 412 -14.48 27.33 -10.06
CA ARG A 412 -13.36 26.47 -9.68
C ARG A 412 -13.10 26.51 -8.19
N ILE A 413 -12.81 25.34 -7.64
CA ILE A 413 -12.27 25.19 -6.29
C ILE A 413 -10.75 25.01 -6.42
N GLY A 414 -9.99 25.81 -5.66
CA GLY A 414 -8.54 25.71 -5.62
C GLY A 414 -8.08 24.91 -4.41
N PHE A 415 -7.35 23.81 -4.64
CA PHE A 415 -6.60 23.13 -3.59
C PHE A 415 -5.23 23.79 -3.44
N VAL A 416 -4.90 24.21 -2.22
CA VAL A 416 -3.67 24.95 -1.91
C VAL A 416 -2.63 23.98 -1.39
N PHE A 417 -1.51 23.87 -2.09
CA PHE A 417 -0.44 22.96 -1.72
C PHE A 417 0.86 23.71 -1.43
N GLU A 418 1.60 23.18 -0.48
CA GLU A 418 2.96 23.61 -0.14
C GLU A 418 3.99 22.91 -1.05
N LYS A 419 5.09 23.61 -1.32
CA LYS A 419 6.24 23.06 -2.04
C LYS A 419 7.17 22.32 -1.07
N PRO A 420 7.75 21.18 -1.45
CA PRO A 420 8.69 20.46 -0.59
C PRO A 420 9.86 21.34 -0.14
N HIS A 421 10.21 21.30 1.16
CA HIS A 421 11.35 22.02 1.73
C HIS A 421 12.70 21.32 1.49
N ASP A 422 12.84 20.64 0.35
CA ASP A 422 14.08 19.95 0.00
C ASP A 422 15.23 20.95 -0.24
N GLU A 423 16.45 20.56 0.13
CA GLU A 423 17.63 21.41 -0.06
C GLU A 423 17.81 21.79 -1.53
N GLY A 424 17.86 23.11 -1.81
CA GLY A 424 18.07 23.66 -3.15
C GLY A 424 16.82 23.79 -4.02
N VAL A 425 15.63 23.38 -3.53
CA VAL A 425 14.35 23.72 -4.16
C VAL A 425 14.01 25.18 -3.82
N SER A 426 13.83 26.00 -4.85
CA SER A 426 13.48 27.42 -4.65
C SER A 426 11.97 27.55 -4.46
N PRO A 427 11.49 28.31 -3.45
CA PRO A 427 10.06 28.53 -3.25
C PRO A 427 9.41 29.25 -4.44
N ASP A 428 10.18 29.99 -5.24
CA ASP A 428 9.70 30.71 -6.42
C ASP A 428 9.66 29.88 -7.71
N THR A 429 10.14 28.63 -7.70
CA THR A 429 10.13 27.81 -8.92
C THR A 429 8.86 26.97 -9.00
N ALA A 430 8.14 27.08 -10.11
CA ALA A 430 6.98 26.26 -10.37
C ALA A 430 7.38 24.78 -10.52
N PRO A 431 6.54 23.84 -10.06
CA PRO A 431 6.76 22.43 -10.33
C PRO A 431 6.61 22.13 -11.82
N ILE A 432 7.41 21.18 -12.30
CA ILE A 432 7.45 20.78 -13.70
C ILE A 432 6.80 19.41 -13.82
N SER A 433 5.79 19.27 -14.67
CA SER A 433 5.14 17.97 -14.88
C SER A 433 5.99 17.02 -15.72
N LEU A 434 5.79 15.71 -15.56
CA LEU A 434 6.39 14.70 -16.43
C LEU A 434 5.98 14.94 -17.89
N PHE A 435 4.76 15.40 -18.14
CA PHE A 435 4.30 15.76 -19.49
C PHE A 435 5.17 16.84 -20.15
N GLU A 436 5.49 17.91 -19.42
CA GLU A 436 6.39 18.96 -19.90
C GLU A 436 7.80 18.43 -20.16
N LEU A 437 8.32 17.58 -19.26
CA LEU A 437 9.62 16.94 -19.42
C LEU A 437 9.68 16.03 -20.66
N LEU A 438 8.63 15.24 -20.91
CA LEU A 438 8.51 14.39 -22.10
C LEU A 438 8.42 15.21 -23.40
N SER A 439 7.94 16.45 -23.31
CA SER A 439 7.70 17.31 -24.48
C SER A 439 8.87 18.20 -24.83
N SER A 440 9.65 18.64 -23.84
CA SER A 440 10.63 19.73 -23.98
C SER A 440 12.03 19.38 -23.50
N SER A 441 12.19 18.34 -22.68
CA SER A 441 13.47 18.00 -22.04
C SER A 441 14.19 16.83 -22.72
N PRO A 442 15.54 16.82 -22.71
CA PRO A 442 16.30 15.70 -23.26
C PRO A 442 16.00 14.40 -22.49
N LYS A 443 16.05 13.28 -23.21
CA LYS A 443 15.80 11.93 -22.65
C LYS A 443 16.81 11.61 -21.53
N PRO A 444 16.36 11.38 -20.28
CA PRO A 444 17.22 11.00 -19.17
C PRO A 444 17.78 9.59 -19.34
N ARG A 445 18.74 9.25 -18.47
CA ARG A 445 19.34 7.92 -18.44
C ARG A 445 18.26 6.88 -18.11
N VAL A 446 18.43 5.67 -18.62
CA VAL A 446 17.50 4.56 -18.32
C VAL A 446 17.36 4.32 -16.82
N THR A 447 18.45 4.45 -16.04
CA THR A 447 18.43 4.34 -14.59
C THR A 447 17.55 5.39 -13.91
N GLU A 448 17.51 6.61 -14.42
CA GLU A 448 16.65 7.69 -13.90
C GLU A 448 15.18 7.42 -14.22
N ARG A 449 14.89 6.96 -15.44
CA ARG A 449 13.53 6.60 -15.86
C ARG A 449 12.97 5.42 -15.07
N ILE A 450 13.81 4.42 -14.75
CA ILE A 450 13.44 3.30 -13.86
C ILE A 450 13.15 3.80 -12.43
N LYS A 451 13.93 4.75 -11.90
CA LYS A 451 13.67 5.34 -10.58
C LYS A 451 12.28 5.98 -10.52
N VAL A 452 11.92 6.76 -11.55
CA VAL A 452 10.58 7.40 -11.65
C VAL A 452 9.49 6.32 -11.69
N ALA A 453 9.63 5.34 -12.57
CA ALA A 453 8.67 4.24 -12.71
C ALA A 453 8.44 3.48 -11.39
N HIS A 454 9.53 3.08 -10.73
CA HIS A 454 9.47 2.34 -9.47
C HIS A 454 8.90 3.20 -8.33
N ALA A 455 9.22 4.50 -8.27
CA ALA A 455 8.68 5.41 -7.27
C ALA A 455 7.17 5.62 -7.41
N ILE A 456 6.66 5.84 -8.64
CA ILE A 456 5.22 6.02 -8.89
C ILE A 456 4.47 4.71 -8.64
N ALA A 457 5.02 3.56 -9.04
CA ALA A 457 4.40 2.27 -8.79
C ALA A 457 4.27 1.96 -7.28
N ASN A 458 5.30 2.31 -6.49
CA ASN A 458 5.24 2.22 -5.03
C ASN A 458 4.20 3.18 -4.43
N CYS A 459 4.19 4.44 -4.88
CA CYS A 459 3.19 5.43 -4.47
C CYS A 459 1.77 4.86 -4.65
N LEU A 460 1.47 4.34 -5.84
CA LEU A 460 0.16 3.77 -6.15
C LEU A 460 -0.16 2.55 -5.27
N LEU A 461 0.82 1.67 -5.03
CA LEU A 461 0.66 0.50 -4.17
C LEU A 461 0.26 0.90 -2.74
N TYR A 462 0.88 1.95 -2.18
CA TYR A 462 0.58 2.40 -0.83
C TYR A 462 -0.76 3.14 -0.75
N LEU A 463 -1.14 3.93 -1.75
CA LEU A 463 -2.48 4.52 -1.84
C LEU A 463 -3.55 3.41 -1.87
N HIS A 464 -3.35 2.37 -2.70
CA HIS A 464 -4.25 1.21 -2.75
C HIS A 464 -4.27 0.38 -1.46
N SER A 465 -3.20 0.40 -0.66
CA SER A 465 -3.12 -0.29 0.64
C SER A 465 -4.01 0.38 1.71
N VAL A 466 -4.23 1.69 1.60
CA VAL A 466 -5.14 2.45 2.48
C VAL A 466 -6.51 2.70 1.84
N ASN A 467 -6.84 1.95 0.78
CA ASN A 467 -8.08 2.08 0.02
C ASN A 467 -8.32 3.49 -0.54
N TRP A 468 -7.27 4.14 -1.05
CA TRP A 468 -7.39 5.43 -1.72
C TRP A 468 -7.13 5.26 -3.22
N LEU A 469 -8.09 5.65 -4.06
CA LEU A 469 -8.01 5.60 -5.52
C LEU A 469 -7.62 6.96 -6.06
N HIS A 470 -6.67 7.01 -6.98
CA HIS A 470 -6.17 8.27 -7.52
C HIS A 470 -7.07 8.84 -8.62
N LYS A 471 -7.55 8.00 -9.54
CA LYS A 471 -8.49 8.33 -10.64
C LYS A 471 -8.00 9.33 -11.69
N GLY A 472 -6.91 10.05 -11.43
CA GLY A 472 -6.29 11.01 -12.34
C GLY A 472 -4.84 10.68 -12.69
N LEU A 473 -4.39 9.42 -12.62
CA LEU A 473 -2.97 9.12 -12.83
C LEU A 473 -2.60 9.34 -14.32
N ARG A 474 -1.68 10.27 -14.58
CA ARG A 474 -1.20 10.64 -15.93
C ARG A 474 0.09 11.45 -15.83
N SER A 475 0.79 11.64 -16.95
CA SER A 475 2.03 12.43 -17.01
C SER A 475 1.89 13.87 -16.52
N HIS A 476 0.74 14.51 -16.72
CA HIS A 476 0.47 15.87 -16.21
C HIS A 476 0.41 15.91 -14.67
N ASN A 477 0.11 14.79 -14.04
CA ASN A 477 -0.17 14.66 -12.61
C ASN A 477 1.01 14.07 -11.82
N ILE A 478 2.13 13.85 -12.50
CA ILE A 478 3.42 13.50 -11.89
C ILE A 478 4.29 14.73 -12.02
N VAL A 479 4.69 15.32 -10.90
CA VAL A 479 5.44 16.58 -10.88
C VAL A 479 6.78 16.43 -10.19
N PHE A 480 7.71 17.30 -10.57
CA PHE A 480 9.04 17.41 -9.98
C PHE A 480 9.28 18.84 -9.53
N PHE A 481 9.97 18.99 -8.41
CA PHE A 481 10.40 20.29 -7.91
C PHE A 481 11.89 20.47 -8.25
N PRO A 482 12.22 21.28 -9.27
CA PRO A 482 13.60 21.41 -9.72
C PRO A 482 14.46 22.12 -8.67
N SER A 483 15.65 21.58 -8.43
CA SER A 483 16.67 22.27 -7.64
C SER A 483 17.52 23.15 -8.54
N SER A 484 17.96 24.29 -8.01
CA SER A 484 18.89 25.16 -8.72
C SER A 484 20.35 24.74 -8.44
N LYS A 485 21.12 24.40 -9.49
CA LYS A 485 22.56 24.18 -9.38
C LYS A 485 23.33 25.15 -10.27
N VAL A 486 24.45 25.68 -9.78
CA VAL A 486 25.38 26.48 -10.58
C VAL A 486 26.37 25.54 -11.25
N VAL A 487 26.32 25.44 -12.57
CA VAL A 487 27.26 24.65 -13.37
C VAL A 487 27.94 25.59 -14.35
N ASN A 488 29.27 25.68 -14.29
CA ASN A 488 30.07 26.61 -15.12
C ASN A 488 29.60 28.07 -15.04
N GLY A 489 29.24 28.54 -13.83
CA GLY A 489 28.75 29.90 -13.60
C GLY A 489 27.33 30.18 -14.09
N LYS A 490 26.61 29.20 -14.67
CA LYS A 490 25.21 29.33 -15.08
C LYS A 490 24.29 28.53 -14.16
N LYS A 491 23.18 29.15 -13.74
CA LYS A 491 22.11 28.49 -12.99
C LYS A 491 21.38 27.53 -13.94
N ARG A 492 21.40 26.23 -13.66
CA ARG A 492 20.61 25.21 -14.37
C ARG A 492 19.65 24.55 -13.39
N LEU A 493 18.43 24.36 -13.85
CA LEU A 493 17.45 23.53 -13.16
C LEU A 493 17.88 22.07 -13.27
N CYS A 494 17.93 21.38 -12.14
CA CYS A 494 18.27 19.98 -12.03
C CYS A 494 17.05 19.23 -11.49
N ILE A 495 16.59 18.23 -12.21
CA ILE A 495 15.48 17.37 -11.78
C ILE A 495 16.05 16.20 -10.99
N ASP A 496 15.54 15.98 -9.78
CA ASP A 496 15.76 14.74 -9.05
C ASP A 496 14.68 13.71 -9.44
N TYR A 497 15.02 12.85 -10.39
CA TYR A 497 14.15 11.77 -10.86
C TYR A 497 13.86 10.69 -9.78
N GLY A 498 14.53 10.74 -8.63
CA GLY A 498 14.21 9.92 -7.45
C GLY A 498 13.08 10.48 -6.59
N LYS A 499 12.62 11.71 -6.85
CA LYS A 499 11.58 12.39 -6.08
C LYS A 499 10.42 12.89 -6.96
N PRO A 500 9.75 12.01 -7.73
CA PRO A 500 8.47 12.37 -8.33
C PRO A 500 7.42 12.55 -7.24
N TYR A 501 6.51 13.50 -7.44
CA TYR A 501 5.34 13.71 -6.60
C TYR A 501 4.06 13.48 -7.38
N LEU A 502 3.10 12.79 -6.77
CA LEU A 502 1.78 12.59 -7.34
C LEU A 502 0.86 13.76 -6.96
N SER A 503 0.05 14.19 -7.90
CA SER A 503 -0.79 15.39 -7.85
C SER A 503 -2.05 15.19 -8.72
N GLY A 504 -2.97 16.14 -8.78
CA GLY A 504 -4.22 16.02 -9.53
C GLY A 504 -5.21 15.06 -8.86
N PHE A 505 -5.41 15.27 -7.57
CA PHE A 505 -6.33 14.52 -6.71
C PHE A 505 -7.80 14.92 -6.89
N ASP A 506 -8.13 15.78 -7.87
CA ASP A 506 -9.46 16.37 -8.07
C ASP A 506 -10.60 15.33 -8.18
N PHE A 507 -10.27 14.10 -8.55
CA PHE A 507 -11.21 12.98 -8.65
C PHE A 507 -10.91 11.83 -7.70
N ALA A 508 -9.86 11.95 -6.88
CA ALA A 508 -9.40 10.92 -5.95
C ALA A 508 -10.39 10.73 -4.81
N ARG A 509 -10.51 9.49 -4.33
CA ARG A 509 -11.52 9.13 -3.34
C ARG A 509 -11.24 7.78 -2.66
N PRO A 510 -11.81 7.52 -1.47
CA PRO A 510 -11.80 6.19 -0.89
C PRO A 510 -12.45 5.11 -1.79
N ALA A 511 -11.93 3.87 -1.71
CA ALA A 511 -12.38 2.74 -2.51
C ALA A 511 -13.59 2.03 -1.87
N ARG A 512 -14.72 2.73 -1.73
CA ARG A 512 -15.94 2.22 -1.08
C ARG A 512 -17.08 2.00 -2.07
N ALA A 513 -18.00 1.09 -1.73
CA ALA A 513 -19.10 0.67 -2.60
C ALA A 513 -20.25 1.68 -2.68
N ASP A 514 -20.44 2.48 -1.64
CA ASP A 514 -21.48 3.51 -1.49
C ASP A 514 -21.06 4.88 -2.04
N GLU A 515 -19.75 5.10 -2.26
CA GLU A 515 -19.30 6.32 -2.90
C GLU A 515 -19.59 6.36 -4.40
N MET A 516 -20.19 7.45 -4.86
CA MET A 516 -20.46 7.68 -6.28
C MET A 516 -19.17 8.13 -7.02
N THR A 517 -18.90 7.53 -8.18
CA THR A 517 -17.74 7.90 -9.00
C THR A 517 -18.04 9.19 -9.78
N GLU A 518 -17.35 10.30 -9.43
CA GLU A 518 -17.34 11.49 -10.29
C GLU A 518 -16.73 11.18 -11.65
N ILE A 519 -17.40 11.64 -12.71
CA ILE A 519 -16.98 11.48 -14.10
C ILE A 519 -16.11 12.70 -14.43
N PRO A 520 -14.81 12.54 -14.68
CA PRO A 520 -14.00 13.66 -15.12
C PRO A 520 -14.40 14.07 -16.53
N GLY A 521 -14.40 15.38 -16.81
CA GLY A 521 -14.75 15.97 -18.11
C GLY A 521 -14.02 15.32 -19.29
N ASP A 522 -14.62 15.43 -20.48
CA ASP A 522 -14.23 14.69 -21.69
C ASP A 522 -13.07 15.33 -22.46
N ASN A 523 -11.98 15.65 -21.77
CA ASN A 523 -10.75 16.00 -22.47
C ASN A 523 -10.16 14.73 -23.10
N GLY A 524 -10.22 14.65 -24.44
CA GLY A 524 -9.74 13.52 -25.23
C GLY A 524 -8.28 13.14 -24.95
N ALA A 525 -7.42 14.09 -24.55
CA ALA A 525 -6.04 13.80 -24.17
C ALA A 525 -5.95 12.99 -22.85
N TYR A 526 -6.87 13.24 -21.91
CA TYR A 526 -6.90 12.53 -20.63
C TYR A 526 -7.49 11.13 -20.75
N ASN A 527 -8.39 10.92 -21.71
CA ASN A 527 -9.02 9.62 -21.96
C ASN A 527 -8.02 8.53 -22.40
N MET A 528 -6.87 8.91 -22.96
CA MET A 528 -5.81 7.95 -23.35
C MET A 528 -5.20 7.22 -22.15
N TYR A 529 -5.28 7.80 -20.94
CA TYR A 529 -4.81 7.17 -19.70
C TYR A 529 -5.92 6.36 -19.00
N ARG A 530 -7.19 6.53 -19.39
CA ARG A 530 -8.33 5.90 -18.73
C ARG A 530 -8.52 4.48 -19.24
N HIS A 531 -8.83 3.57 -18.33
CA HIS A 531 -9.17 2.19 -18.68
C HIS A 531 -10.38 2.17 -19.64
N PRO A 532 -10.43 1.28 -20.65
CA PRO A 532 -11.52 1.24 -21.64
C PRO A 532 -12.94 1.23 -21.04
N HIS A 533 -13.19 0.49 -19.95
CA HIS A 533 -14.49 0.48 -19.25
C HIS A 533 -14.87 1.82 -18.58
N THR A 534 -13.96 2.79 -18.54
CA THR A 534 -14.19 4.14 -18.00
C THR A 534 -14.15 5.23 -19.07
N GLN A 535 -13.97 4.88 -20.34
CA GLN A 535 -13.96 5.79 -21.48
C GLN A 535 -15.40 6.03 -22.02
N GLY A 536 -15.68 7.26 -22.49
CA GLY A 536 -16.88 7.59 -23.27
C GLY A 536 -17.67 8.83 -22.79
N GLN A 537 -18.42 9.44 -23.71
CA GLN A 537 -19.54 10.36 -23.43
C GLN A 537 -20.85 9.58 -23.45
N GLY A 538 -21.74 9.79 -22.48
CA GLY A 538 -23.12 9.28 -22.57
C GLY A 538 -23.72 8.71 -21.29
N PHE A 539 -25.05 8.85 -21.21
CA PHE A 539 -25.96 8.33 -20.20
C PHE A 539 -26.06 6.79 -20.30
N GLY A 540 -25.64 6.11 -19.25
CA GLY A 540 -25.71 4.66 -19.07
C GLY A 540 -25.03 4.27 -17.75
N PRO A 541 -25.36 3.11 -17.14
CA PRO A 541 -24.69 2.68 -15.91
C PRO A 541 -23.22 2.39 -16.20
N ARG A 542 -22.33 3.28 -15.73
CA ARG A 542 -20.87 3.11 -15.82
C ARG A 542 -20.38 2.27 -14.66
N GLU A 543 -19.35 1.46 -14.90
CA GLU A 543 -18.68 0.71 -13.83
C GLU A 543 -18.05 1.66 -12.81
N SER A 544 -18.17 1.31 -11.52
CA SER A 544 -17.48 2.02 -10.45
C SER A 544 -15.96 1.96 -10.65
N PHE A 545 -15.27 3.07 -10.45
CA PHE A 545 -13.81 3.08 -10.56
C PHE A 545 -13.17 2.18 -9.49
N ARG A 546 -12.15 1.42 -9.89
CA ARG A 546 -11.49 0.38 -9.08
C ARG A 546 -9.96 0.41 -9.25
N LYS A 547 -9.25 -0.33 -8.40
CA LYS A 547 -7.77 -0.33 -8.33
C LYS A 547 -7.12 -0.70 -9.67
N SER A 548 -7.68 -1.68 -10.40
CA SER A 548 -7.15 -2.08 -11.71
C SER A 548 -7.14 -0.96 -12.76
N PHE A 549 -8.01 0.04 -12.61
CA PHE A 549 -8.07 1.17 -13.54
C PHE A 549 -6.93 2.17 -13.31
N ASP A 550 -6.54 2.42 -12.06
CA ASP A 550 -5.31 3.20 -11.79
C ASP A 550 -4.07 2.45 -12.29
N ILE A 551 -4.03 1.12 -12.15
CA ILE A 551 -2.91 0.29 -12.63
C ILE A 551 -2.79 0.37 -14.16
N TYR A 552 -3.91 0.40 -14.88
CA TYR A 552 -3.90 0.65 -16.33
C TYR A 552 -3.29 2.01 -16.67
N SER A 553 -3.71 3.07 -15.97
CA SER A 553 -3.16 4.41 -16.16
C SER A 553 -1.66 4.47 -15.90
N LEU A 554 -1.17 3.73 -14.90
CA LEU A 554 0.26 3.56 -14.65
C LEU A 554 0.94 2.90 -15.87
N GLY A 555 0.37 1.84 -16.43
CA GLY A 555 0.89 1.18 -17.63
C GLY A 555 1.13 2.14 -18.79
N VAL A 556 0.19 3.07 -19.03
CA VAL A 556 0.33 4.11 -20.05
C VAL A 556 1.51 5.05 -19.73
N VAL A 557 1.62 5.53 -18.49
CA VAL A 557 2.76 6.36 -18.05
C VAL A 557 4.09 5.62 -18.19
N LEU A 558 4.13 4.31 -17.89
CA LEU A 558 5.35 3.52 -18.03
C LEU A 558 5.80 3.39 -19.49
N VAL A 559 4.86 3.31 -20.44
CA VAL A 559 5.16 3.38 -21.89
C VAL A 559 5.76 4.75 -22.24
N GLU A 560 5.17 5.84 -21.75
CA GLU A 560 5.72 7.19 -21.99
C GLU A 560 7.15 7.33 -21.46
N LEU A 561 7.42 6.80 -20.27
CA LEU A 561 8.77 6.76 -19.69
C LEU A 561 9.73 5.93 -20.55
N ALA A 562 9.31 4.79 -21.11
CA ALA A 562 10.15 3.94 -21.95
C ALA A 562 10.61 4.65 -23.25
N HIS A 563 9.70 5.37 -23.90
CA HIS A 563 10.03 6.10 -25.13
C HIS A 563 10.60 7.50 -24.85
N TRP A 564 10.30 8.08 -23.68
CA TRP A 564 10.47 9.49 -23.37
C TRP A 564 9.72 10.40 -24.36
N ARG A 565 8.47 10.05 -24.62
CA ARG A 565 7.53 10.78 -25.50
C ARG A 565 6.13 10.66 -24.93
N THR A 566 5.25 11.59 -25.27
CA THR A 566 3.85 11.51 -24.87
C THR A 566 3.13 10.35 -25.56
N VAL A 567 2.13 9.76 -24.91
CA VAL A 567 1.37 8.62 -25.47
C VAL A 567 0.72 8.97 -26.81
N GLU A 568 0.22 10.20 -26.95
CA GLU A 568 -0.30 10.74 -28.21
C GLU A 568 0.73 10.62 -29.35
N LYS A 569 1.98 11.04 -29.10
CA LYS A 569 3.07 10.99 -30.08
C LYS A 569 3.54 9.56 -30.37
N ILE A 570 3.46 8.65 -29.39
CA ILE A 570 3.82 7.24 -29.55
C ILE A 570 2.80 6.53 -30.44
N LEU A 571 1.52 6.79 -30.21
CA LEU A 571 0.42 6.17 -30.96
C LEU A 571 0.13 6.85 -32.30
N GLY A 572 0.73 8.03 -32.56
CA GLY A 572 0.53 8.77 -33.81
C GLY A 572 -0.90 9.29 -33.96
N VAL A 573 -1.55 9.66 -32.85
CA VAL A 573 -2.94 10.13 -32.84
C VAL A 573 -2.96 11.63 -32.97
N GLU A 574 -3.68 12.16 -33.96
CA GLU A 574 -3.94 13.61 -34.05
C GLU A 574 -4.93 14.05 -32.96
N LYS A 575 -4.75 15.26 -32.42
CA LYS A 575 -5.62 15.85 -31.39
C LYS A 575 -7.10 15.73 -31.80
N GLY A 576 -7.91 15.06 -30.97
CA GLY A 576 -9.37 15.02 -31.12
C GLY A 576 -9.95 13.75 -31.79
N GLY A 577 -9.15 12.75 -32.13
CA GLY A 577 -9.64 11.50 -32.73
C GLY A 577 -10.41 10.58 -31.75
N LEU A 578 -11.70 10.85 -31.51
CA LEU A 578 -12.60 10.02 -30.67
C LEU A 578 -12.57 8.51 -31.04
N ARG A 579 -12.35 8.19 -32.32
CA ARG A 579 -12.28 6.83 -32.86
C ARG A 579 -11.07 6.02 -32.41
N VAL A 580 -10.02 6.66 -31.87
CA VAL A 580 -8.80 5.96 -31.43
C VAL A 580 -8.88 5.51 -29.96
N MET A 581 -9.74 6.13 -29.16
CA MET A 581 -9.77 5.94 -27.70
C MET A 581 -10.03 4.49 -27.29
N GLY A 582 -11.02 3.82 -27.90
CA GLY A 582 -11.32 2.42 -27.64
C GLY A 582 -10.26 1.43 -28.14
N ARG A 583 -9.27 1.90 -28.92
CA ARG A 583 -8.18 1.07 -29.47
C ARG A 583 -6.86 1.26 -28.74
N VAL A 584 -6.74 2.26 -27.85
CA VAL A 584 -5.48 2.58 -27.14
C VAL A 584 -4.88 1.35 -26.47
N ARG A 585 -5.68 0.59 -25.71
CA ARG A 585 -5.21 -0.65 -25.06
C ARG A 585 -4.69 -1.68 -26.07
N GLY A 586 -5.41 -1.89 -27.17
CA GLY A 586 -5.00 -2.83 -28.21
C GLY A 586 -3.71 -2.40 -28.90
N MET A 587 -3.59 -1.12 -29.25
CA MET A 587 -2.38 -0.56 -29.86
C MET A 587 -1.18 -0.70 -28.93
N LEU A 588 -1.31 -0.33 -27.65
CA LEU A 588 -0.21 -0.46 -26.69
C LEU A 588 0.26 -1.91 -26.52
N LEU A 589 -0.63 -2.89 -26.68
CA LEU A 589 -0.33 -4.32 -26.57
C LEU A 589 0.18 -4.96 -27.88
N GLU A 590 0.36 -4.20 -28.95
CA GLU A 590 1.02 -4.69 -30.17
C GLU A 590 2.44 -5.18 -29.84
N GLU A 591 2.80 -6.37 -30.33
CA GLU A 591 4.10 -7.00 -30.01
C GLU A 591 5.30 -6.14 -30.42
N GLU A 592 5.19 -5.40 -31.53
CA GLU A 592 6.24 -4.46 -31.96
C GLU A 592 6.45 -3.35 -30.92
N ARG A 593 5.36 -2.76 -30.39
CA ARG A 593 5.45 -1.68 -29.40
C ARG A 593 5.89 -2.17 -28.04
N MET A 594 5.41 -3.34 -27.62
CA MET A 594 5.90 -3.97 -26.39
C MET A 594 7.38 -4.35 -26.53
N GLY A 595 7.79 -4.84 -27.69
CA GLY A 595 9.19 -5.08 -28.04
C GLY A 595 10.04 -3.81 -27.98
N ASP A 596 9.53 -2.67 -28.44
CA ASP A 596 10.23 -1.38 -28.32
C ASP A 596 10.40 -0.94 -26.87
N VAL A 597 9.38 -1.18 -26.02
CA VAL A 597 9.48 -0.94 -24.56
C VAL A 597 10.58 -1.82 -23.97
N GLY A 598 10.60 -3.10 -24.32
CA GLY A 598 11.65 -4.05 -23.91
C GLY A 598 13.04 -3.65 -24.40
N GLY A 599 13.17 -3.23 -25.66
CA GLY A 599 14.43 -2.74 -26.22
C GLY A 599 14.93 -1.47 -25.54
N ALA A 600 14.03 -0.61 -25.04
CA ALA A 600 14.39 0.65 -24.39
C ALA A 600 14.65 0.56 -22.88
N MET A 601 14.08 -0.44 -22.20
CA MET A 601 14.05 -0.52 -20.72
C MET A 601 14.38 -1.91 -20.14
N GLY A 602 14.45 -2.95 -20.96
CA GLY A 602 14.66 -4.34 -20.56
C GLY A 602 13.37 -5.15 -20.36
N GLU A 603 13.51 -6.47 -20.39
CA GLU A 603 12.40 -7.44 -20.34
C GLU A 603 11.57 -7.36 -19.05
N LEU A 604 12.20 -7.13 -17.91
CA LEU A 604 11.49 -6.98 -16.63
C LEU A 604 10.54 -5.77 -16.64
N TYR A 605 10.96 -4.68 -17.28
CA TYR A 605 10.14 -3.47 -17.43
C TYR A 605 9.00 -3.71 -18.41
N GLU A 606 9.28 -4.32 -19.56
CA GLU A 606 8.27 -4.73 -20.54
C GLU A 606 7.18 -5.61 -19.90
N GLY A 607 7.58 -6.64 -19.13
CA GLY A 607 6.65 -7.50 -18.42
C GLY A 607 5.74 -6.73 -17.47
N ALA A 608 6.29 -5.80 -16.69
CA ALA A 608 5.53 -4.93 -15.80
C ALA A 608 4.52 -4.03 -16.55
N VAL A 609 4.94 -3.46 -17.68
CA VAL A 609 4.07 -2.66 -18.56
C VAL A 609 2.93 -3.50 -19.14
N ARG A 610 3.26 -4.68 -19.68
CA ARG A 610 2.28 -5.60 -20.26
C ARG A 610 1.21 -5.98 -19.24
N VAL A 611 1.61 -6.31 -18.02
CA VAL A 611 0.67 -6.63 -16.91
C VAL A 611 -0.23 -5.44 -16.59
N CYS A 612 0.32 -4.22 -16.50
CA CYS A 612 -0.47 -3.02 -16.22
C CYS A 612 -1.51 -2.73 -17.31
N VAL A 613 -1.11 -2.77 -18.58
CA VAL A 613 -1.98 -2.43 -19.72
C VAL A 613 -2.99 -3.55 -20.02
N LYS A 614 -2.59 -4.81 -19.86
CA LYS A 614 -3.48 -5.96 -20.07
C LYS A 614 -4.47 -6.11 -18.93
N GLY A 615 -4.10 -5.94 -17.66
CA GLY A 615 -5.02 -6.08 -16.55
C GLY A 615 -5.75 -7.44 -16.50
N GLY A 616 -6.93 -7.48 -15.89
CA GLY A 616 -7.77 -8.70 -15.86
C GLY A 616 -7.05 -9.89 -15.25
N GLU A 617 -6.99 -11.02 -15.98
CA GLU A 617 -6.34 -12.25 -15.51
C GLU A 617 -4.88 -12.07 -15.09
N GLU A 618 -4.13 -11.15 -15.73
CA GLU A 618 -2.74 -10.84 -15.37
C GLU A 618 -2.63 -10.21 -13.98
N LEU A 619 -3.66 -9.50 -13.54
CA LEU A 619 -3.77 -8.97 -12.17
C LEU A 619 -4.46 -9.96 -11.22
N GLY A 620 -4.63 -11.21 -11.65
CA GLY A 620 -5.34 -12.24 -10.89
C GLY A 620 -6.86 -12.04 -10.87
N LEU A 621 -7.43 -11.25 -11.78
CA LEU A 621 -8.86 -11.01 -11.87
C LEU A 621 -9.45 -11.87 -12.98
N GLY A 622 -9.99 -13.04 -12.61
CA GLY A 622 -10.87 -13.78 -13.51
C GLY A 622 -12.21 -13.07 -13.67
N GLU A 623 -13.03 -13.48 -14.65
CA GLU A 623 -14.30 -12.82 -15.02
C GLU A 623 -15.33 -12.62 -13.89
N ARG A 624 -15.14 -13.25 -12.72
CA ARG A 624 -16.07 -13.22 -11.57
C ARG A 624 -15.49 -12.63 -10.28
N VAL A 625 -14.28 -12.06 -10.30
CA VAL A 625 -13.65 -11.53 -9.08
C VAL A 625 -14.07 -10.08 -8.86
N ASP A 626 -14.83 -9.85 -7.79
CA ASP A 626 -15.14 -8.51 -7.32
C ASP A 626 -13.90 -7.88 -6.67
N GLU A 627 -13.36 -6.81 -7.28
CA GLU A 627 -12.23 -6.04 -6.78
C GLU A 627 -12.53 -5.28 -5.47
N LEU A 628 -13.81 -5.04 -5.18
CA LEU A 628 -14.25 -4.39 -3.93
C LEU A 628 -14.30 -5.40 -2.77
N GLY A 629 -14.39 -6.70 -3.07
CA GLY A 629 -14.33 -7.77 -2.07
C GLY A 629 -12.91 -8.01 -1.55
N ASP A 630 -12.80 -8.46 -0.29
CA ASP A 630 -11.51 -8.65 0.41
C ASP A 630 -10.55 -9.58 -0.33
N LEU A 631 -11.08 -10.67 -0.89
CA LEU A 631 -10.29 -11.62 -1.68
C LEU A 631 -9.82 -11.02 -3.01
N GLY A 632 -10.63 -10.22 -3.68
CA GLY A 632 -10.27 -9.56 -4.94
C GLY A 632 -9.23 -8.47 -4.70
N ALA A 633 -9.48 -7.58 -3.74
CA ALA A 633 -8.57 -6.50 -3.36
C ALA A 633 -7.18 -7.04 -2.96
N GLY A 634 -7.13 -8.09 -2.14
CA GLY A 634 -5.87 -8.72 -1.74
C GLY A 634 -5.11 -9.35 -2.91
N ARG A 635 -5.82 -10.01 -3.85
CA ARG A 635 -5.19 -10.61 -5.04
C ARG A 635 -4.61 -9.56 -5.99
N VAL A 636 -5.35 -8.48 -6.26
CA VAL A 636 -4.85 -7.36 -7.08
C VAL A 636 -3.64 -6.73 -6.42
N SER A 637 -3.68 -6.50 -5.11
CA SER A 637 -2.57 -5.92 -4.37
C SER A 637 -1.30 -6.78 -4.46
N LEU A 638 -1.43 -8.09 -4.26
CA LEU A 638 -0.32 -9.05 -4.36
C LEU A 638 0.26 -9.05 -5.78
N ARG A 639 -0.59 -9.23 -6.80
CA ARG A 639 -0.17 -9.27 -8.21
C ARG A 639 0.47 -7.98 -8.67
N PHE A 640 -0.11 -6.85 -8.30
CA PHE A 640 0.48 -5.55 -8.59
C PHE A 640 1.87 -5.39 -7.97
N TYR A 641 2.06 -5.85 -6.73
CA TYR A 641 3.37 -5.84 -6.12
C TYR A 641 4.36 -6.79 -6.82
N GLU A 642 4.02 -8.07 -6.99
CA GLU A 642 4.92 -9.09 -7.54
C GLU A 642 5.27 -8.85 -9.00
N ASP A 643 4.26 -8.58 -9.82
CA ASP A 643 4.40 -8.54 -11.28
C ASP A 643 4.73 -7.14 -11.82
N VAL A 644 4.57 -6.08 -11.00
CA VAL A 644 4.89 -4.70 -11.40
C VAL A 644 5.94 -4.08 -10.49
N VAL A 645 5.61 -3.80 -9.23
CA VAL A 645 6.49 -3.00 -8.34
C VAL A 645 7.84 -3.68 -8.13
N LYS A 646 7.82 -4.98 -7.77
CA LYS A 646 9.02 -5.78 -7.54
C LYS A 646 9.86 -5.90 -8.83
N ARG A 647 9.23 -6.18 -9.97
CA ARG A 647 9.92 -6.28 -11.27
C ARG A 647 10.62 -4.98 -11.65
N LEU A 648 9.95 -3.83 -11.48
CA LEU A 648 10.54 -2.51 -11.71
C LEU A 648 11.74 -2.24 -10.79
N GLY A 649 11.67 -2.65 -9.52
CA GLY A 649 12.79 -2.54 -8.57
C GLY A 649 13.94 -3.54 -8.82
N ASP A 650 13.67 -4.63 -9.54
CA ASP A 650 14.64 -5.67 -9.87
C ASP A 650 15.33 -5.46 -11.22
N VAL A 651 14.93 -4.44 -12.00
CA VAL A 651 15.67 -4.04 -13.20
C VAL A 651 17.12 -3.70 -12.82
N ARG A 652 18.08 -4.33 -13.50
CA ARG A 652 19.52 -4.05 -13.39
C ARG A 652 19.97 -3.46 -14.72
N VAL A 653 20.68 -2.33 -14.67
CA VAL A 653 21.20 -1.59 -15.83
C VAL A 653 22.70 -1.75 -15.91
#